data_AF-A0A9J6CE51-F1
#
_entry.id   AF-A0A9J6CE51-F1
#
_cell.length_a   1.000
_cell.length_b   1.000
_cell.length_c   1.000
_cell.angle_alpha   90.00
_cell.angle_beta   90.00
_cell.angle_gamma   90.00
#
_symmetry.space_group_name_H-M   'P 1'
#
loop_
_entity.id
_entity.type
_entity.pdbx_description
1 polymer ?
#
loop_
_entity_poly.entity_id
_entity_poly.type
_entity_poly.pdbx_seq_one_letter_code
_entity_poly.pdbx_strand_id
1 'polypeptide(L)'
;MDSIFETLSRHSSGTVKTFVNESNINYLKNFAIPNRINMSTGEHAIMVSFMSSKTFTPLDCLGYQESNNNSNWHLILIYHEGIFPKEDILAELYEIADESLFIPMAYRRNENIDYFFVCQQNGMIKNLIEKNLQICVKGYIFPLVLKMDVSNQVAGHIKPIKSILSLILRKIKDSDSSSLDYSNVSSEKEMAETLISLGNKATLTMFLDQLNQIKTLKANLRVLKFDNNNIKTLEPFSKKLYGFNGINVLSLNNNQLKDINELEYLKHMNLQEIFIDGNFGVHTTNAFMIKYEKKVQKLLPTLKRINGQTLTNAVHQDISSIKKESNEISNVGDGVLVNIGNIRQHRCRKLQKEYCWTKVTFVHNKRFSESEIMKHVTTTLLNDVYFFPCYFKRVGDRDEFFLYKNLEALEKLFNSGLKIRMPTENNFIPRNSFPVTISFNFNVSEYNDDEIFWFTLIISVLSDSIKENVLDLNNFPRRPEFHKMIVPMTKASLEFIMTQAKRLNPNITRIDIENCDLTSCVGFDSCLYTFPKLTCINLRNNKISTLHGFKNCPMIHEIFLDENPICNRSPKDYVAHIIEYLPNVKFIDGLKLNEQRSLVYFQNYLIKSNCYPVVNTFISQFFETWDSFERTKLVKMYKSNSVFTFSIYYDNSISSNLNVSFAKLYPRIQALITLNRNLNKISNMNQVMDNVCIGEKNIEIIFQKLPKTKHHFPTFTIDVPLYEPKNGRMMIVVGGVFEDFESELSTATSIPMAFSRTFLILSIDGVLKIQNDQITINAPTSEQINTMKYNQQVNEAEVISQCKDLLPTEAEERAMKLLMLQELTQCNKEYCHKLLSESFYDFKVALACFTTAMDANQITDDKFVFNLFLLMSIFEAIQTFVWFDVNFITRRNLIVTVISSFIFFTAWWIIMAVSFCSVITPTLSFHFTGILSTISFLMVNAIS
;
A
#
# COMPACT_ATOMS: atom_id res chain seq x y z
N MET A 1 -54.77 -7.27 -35.45
CA MET A 1 -53.47 -7.33 -34.76
C MET A 1 -52.46 -6.30 -35.27
N ASP A 2 -52.78 -5.52 -36.32
CA ASP A 2 -51.91 -4.43 -36.79
C ASP A 2 -52.30 -3.02 -36.31
N SER A 3 -53.30 -2.87 -35.43
CA SER A 3 -53.66 -1.56 -34.84
C SER A 3 -53.20 -1.37 -33.38
N ILE A 4 -52.46 -2.33 -32.82
CA ILE A 4 -51.91 -2.25 -31.44
C ILE A 4 -50.42 -1.84 -31.47
N PHE A 5 -49.76 -1.93 -32.62
CA PHE A 5 -48.35 -1.55 -32.79
C PHE A 5 -48.13 -0.05 -33.08
N GLU A 6 -49.17 0.71 -33.43
CA GLU A 6 -49.05 2.15 -33.68
C GLU A 6 -49.22 3.04 -32.43
N THR A 7 -49.66 2.48 -31.30
CA THR A 7 -49.85 3.23 -30.05
C THR A 7 -48.65 3.12 -29.08
N LEU A 8 -47.69 2.22 -29.34
CA LEU A 8 -46.52 2.01 -28.49
C LEU A 8 -45.22 2.65 -29.01
N SER A 9 -45.24 3.29 -30.19
CA SER A 9 -44.06 3.94 -30.80
C SER A 9 -44.04 5.48 -30.68
N ARG A 10 -44.93 6.08 -29.89
CA ARG A 10 -44.97 7.55 -29.64
C ARG A 10 -44.62 7.99 -28.20
N HIS A 11 -44.00 7.14 -27.39
CA HIS A 11 -43.54 7.51 -26.04
C HIS A 11 -42.02 7.33 -25.82
N SER A 12 -41.24 7.75 -26.81
CA SER A 12 -39.78 7.94 -26.66
C SER A 12 -39.34 9.37 -27.00
N SER A 13 -40.15 10.35 -26.58
CA SER A 13 -39.69 11.71 -26.30
C SER A 13 -40.05 11.99 -24.84
N GLY A 14 -39.10 11.82 -23.93
CA GLY A 14 -39.28 12.06 -22.50
C GLY A 14 -39.50 13.53 -22.20
N THR A 15 -40.71 14.04 -22.41
CA THR A 15 -41.15 15.33 -21.90
C THR A 15 -41.55 15.15 -20.44
N VAL A 16 -40.66 15.54 -19.53
CA VAL A 16 -40.97 15.69 -18.10
C VAL A 16 -42.14 16.66 -17.97
N LYS A 17 -43.28 16.22 -17.40
CA LYS A 17 -44.42 17.11 -17.15
C LYS A 17 -44.19 17.84 -15.84
N THR A 18 -44.16 19.17 -15.89
CA THR A 18 -43.95 20.03 -14.72
C THR A 18 -45.23 20.75 -14.33
N PHE A 19 -45.56 20.71 -13.05
CA PHE A 19 -46.66 21.46 -12.41
C PHE A 19 -46.13 22.68 -11.66
N VAL A 20 -44.83 22.98 -11.81
CA VAL A 20 -44.17 24.14 -11.22
C VAL A 20 -44.43 25.35 -12.11
N ASN A 21 -45.48 26.10 -11.76
CA ASN A 21 -45.84 27.37 -12.39
C ASN A 21 -46.33 28.35 -11.31
N GLU A 22 -46.35 29.65 -11.63
CA GLU A 22 -46.72 30.69 -10.66
C GLU A 22 -48.14 30.51 -10.12
N SER A 23 -49.10 30.07 -10.93
CA SER A 23 -50.48 29.83 -10.48
C SER A 23 -50.56 28.75 -9.42
N ASN A 24 -49.91 27.61 -9.62
CA ASN A 24 -49.93 26.48 -8.69
C ASN A 24 -49.16 26.80 -7.41
N ILE A 25 -48.04 27.52 -7.53
CA ILE A 25 -47.26 27.98 -6.36
C ILE A 25 -48.07 28.98 -5.53
N ASN A 26 -48.75 29.94 -6.16
CA ASN A 26 -49.61 30.90 -5.47
C ASN A 26 -50.83 30.22 -4.81
N TYR A 27 -51.43 29.24 -5.50
CA TYR A 27 -52.50 28.42 -4.94
C TYR A 27 -52.02 27.65 -3.69
N LEU A 28 -50.86 27.01 -3.76
CA LEU A 28 -50.26 26.27 -2.65
C LEU A 28 -49.86 27.18 -1.48
N LYS A 29 -49.32 28.38 -1.76
CA LYS A 29 -48.93 29.39 -0.76
C LYS A 29 -50.12 29.87 0.06
N ASN A 30 -51.26 30.09 -0.59
CA ASN A 30 -52.48 30.63 0.01
C ASN A 30 -53.45 29.55 0.51
N PHE A 31 -53.09 28.27 0.41
CA PHE A 31 -53.91 27.18 0.89
C PHE A 31 -54.20 27.32 2.39
N ALA A 32 -55.48 27.31 2.76
CA ALA A 32 -55.95 27.49 4.12
C ALA A 32 -55.78 26.19 4.93
N ILE A 33 -55.03 26.27 6.03
CA ILE A 33 -54.80 25.16 6.95
C ILE A 33 -55.54 25.45 8.26
N PRO A 34 -56.18 24.45 8.90
CA PRO A 34 -56.83 24.65 10.18
C PRO A 34 -55.86 25.17 11.24
N ASN A 35 -56.29 26.15 12.03
CA ASN A 35 -55.50 26.72 13.13
C ASN A 35 -55.23 25.71 14.27
N ARG A 36 -55.95 24.58 14.29
CA ARG A 36 -55.80 23.50 15.28
C ARG A 36 -55.74 22.16 14.56
N ILE A 37 -54.61 21.47 14.67
CA ILE A 37 -54.41 20.14 14.10
C ILE A 37 -54.49 19.10 15.22
N ASN A 38 -55.60 18.37 15.29
CA ASN A 38 -55.79 17.29 16.27
C ASN A 38 -55.03 16.03 15.85
N MET A 39 -54.46 15.33 16.83
CA MET A 39 -53.78 14.05 16.66
C MET A 39 -54.73 12.90 16.95
N SER A 40 -54.77 11.89 16.07
CA SER A 40 -55.56 10.67 16.25
C SER A 40 -54.98 9.73 17.32
N THR A 41 -53.72 9.92 17.70
CA THR A 41 -52.99 9.11 18.70
C THR A 41 -53.07 9.67 20.13
N GLY A 42 -53.78 10.79 20.36
CA GLY A 42 -54.11 11.32 21.68
C GLY A 42 -53.19 12.42 22.23
N GLU A 43 -52.17 12.83 21.47
CA GLU A 43 -51.31 13.96 21.81
C GLU A 43 -52.03 15.32 21.70
N HIS A 44 -51.44 16.34 22.34
CA HIS A 44 -51.94 17.71 22.23
C HIS A 44 -51.92 18.21 20.78
N ALA A 45 -52.96 18.95 20.41
CA ALA A 45 -53.10 19.50 19.06
C ALA A 45 -52.03 20.55 18.76
N ILE A 46 -51.51 20.58 17.52
CA ILE A 46 -50.61 21.64 17.07
C ILE A 46 -51.46 22.88 16.76
N MET A 47 -51.17 23.99 17.45
CA MET A 47 -51.79 25.29 17.22
C MET A 47 -51.00 26.06 16.17
N VAL A 48 -51.54 26.15 14.95
CA VAL A 48 -50.86 26.75 13.79
C VAL A 48 -51.13 28.25 13.77
N SER A 49 -50.07 29.05 13.68
CA SER A 49 -50.11 30.50 13.52
C SER A 49 -49.08 30.95 12.49
N PHE A 50 -49.52 31.76 11.53
CA PHE A 50 -48.66 32.26 10.45
C PHE A 50 -48.09 33.66 10.72
N MET A 51 -48.42 34.28 11.85
CA MET A 51 -48.10 35.69 12.18
C MET A 51 -46.60 35.99 12.14
N SER A 52 -45.75 35.01 12.43
CA SER A 52 -44.28 35.11 12.43
C SER A 52 -43.60 34.17 11.44
N SER A 53 -44.38 33.48 10.58
CA SER A 53 -43.84 32.42 9.72
C SER A 53 -43.17 32.97 8.46
N LYS A 54 -42.01 32.42 8.11
CA LYS A 54 -41.35 32.68 6.81
C LYS A 54 -41.78 31.62 5.81
N THR A 55 -42.24 32.03 4.64
CA THR A 55 -42.67 31.12 3.57
C THR A 55 -41.62 31.10 2.46
N PHE A 56 -41.23 29.91 2.02
CA PHE A 56 -40.32 29.67 0.91
C PHE A 56 -41.02 28.84 -0.17
N THR A 57 -40.78 29.20 -1.42
CA THR A 57 -41.37 28.58 -2.60
C THR A 57 -40.28 28.29 -3.64
N PRO A 58 -40.58 27.53 -4.72
CA PRO A 58 -39.61 27.28 -5.78
C PRO A 58 -39.09 28.54 -6.48
N LEU A 59 -39.79 29.69 -6.35
CA LEU A 59 -39.43 30.96 -6.98
C LEU A 59 -38.47 31.81 -6.12
N ASP A 60 -38.40 31.56 -4.80
CA ASP A 60 -37.75 32.45 -3.82
C ASP A 60 -36.99 31.70 -2.71
N CYS A 61 -36.61 30.44 -2.92
CA CYS A 61 -35.92 29.60 -1.92
C CYS A 61 -34.43 29.92 -1.68
N LEU A 62 -33.79 30.73 -2.54
CA LEU A 62 -32.35 31.08 -2.45
C LEU A 62 -31.98 31.93 -1.22
N GLY A 63 -32.97 32.53 -0.55
CA GLY A 63 -32.77 33.35 0.66
C GLY A 63 -32.81 32.59 1.99
N TYR A 64 -32.87 31.25 1.96
CA TYR A 64 -32.90 30.45 3.17
C TYR A 64 -31.60 30.57 3.97
N GLN A 65 -31.75 30.85 5.27
CA GLN A 65 -30.69 30.74 6.25
C GLN A 65 -31.17 29.78 7.35
N GLU A 66 -30.27 28.93 7.82
CA GLU A 66 -30.57 27.97 8.87
C GLU A 66 -31.02 28.71 10.14
N SER A 67 -32.18 28.35 10.67
CA SER A 67 -32.72 28.96 11.88
C SER A 67 -31.95 28.48 13.11
N ASN A 68 -31.60 29.38 14.02
CA ASN A 68 -31.00 29.01 15.31
C ASN A 68 -31.99 28.31 16.26
N ASN A 69 -33.30 28.40 16.00
CA ASN A 69 -34.35 27.78 16.83
C ASN A 69 -34.88 26.50 16.17
N ASN A 70 -34.28 25.36 16.51
CA ASN A 70 -34.63 24.05 15.92
C ASN A 70 -35.88 23.39 16.54
N SER A 71 -36.48 23.98 17.58
CA SER A 71 -37.60 23.39 18.33
C SER A 71 -38.99 23.77 17.81
N ASN A 72 -39.09 24.52 16.71
CA ASN A 72 -40.38 24.91 16.16
C ASN A 72 -40.91 23.88 15.15
N TRP A 73 -42.22 23.92 14.93
CA TRP A 73 -42.88 23.19 13.86
C TRP A 73 -42.72 23.97 12.55
N HIS A 74 -42.29 23.26 11.52
CA HIS A 74 -42.30 23.71 10.14
C HIS A 74 -43.35 22.90 9.38
N LEU A 75 -43.99 23.53 8.41
CA LEU A 75 -45.07 22.97 7.61
C LEU A 75 -44.63 22.89 6.16
N ILE A 76 -44.85 21.73 5.55
CA ILE A 76 -44.56 21.48 4.14
C ILE A 76 -45.88 21.17 3.45
N LEU A 77 -46.14 21.86 2.35
CA LEU A 77 -47.28 21.62 1.47
C LEU A 77 -46.78 21.13 0.11
N ILE A 78 -47.52 20.22 -0.51
CA ILE A 78 -47.20 19.60 -1.79
C ILE A 78 -48.42 19.69 -2.70
N TYR A 79 -48.27 20.28 -3.88
CA TYR A 79 -49.34 20.31 -4.89
C TYR A 79 -49.16 19.15 -5.88
N HIS A 80 -50.11 18.23 -5.97
CA HIS A 80 -49.99 17.02 -6.80
C HIS A 80 -51.25 16.65 -7.61
N GLU A 81 -52.31 17.47 -7.54
CA GLU A 81 -53.60 17.24 -8.24
C GLU A 81 -54.25 15.87 -7.99
N GLY A 82 -53.90 15.20 -6.89
CA GLY A 82 -54.44 13.87 -6.59
C GLY A 82 -53.89 12.76 -7.50
N ILE A 83 -52.90 13.06 -8.35
CA ILE A 83 -52.39 12.14 -9.39
C ILE A 83 -51.75 10.89 -8.77
N PHE A 84 -51.05 11.06 -7.64
CA PHE A 84 -50.31 9.97 -7.00
C PHE A 84 -50.84 9.65 -5.60
N PRO A 85 -50.79 8.37 -5.19
CA PRO A 85 -51.09 7.97 -3.82
C PRO A 85 -50.03 8.50 -2.84
N LYS A 86 -50.40 8.55 -1.55
CA LYS A 86 -49.55 9.05 -0.45
C LYS A 86 -48.20 8.33 -0.41
N GLU A 87 -48.22 7.02 -0.67
CA GLU A 87 -47.08 6.13 -0.64
C GLU A 87 -46.04 6.50 -1.71
N ASP A 88 -46.48 6.87 -2.91
CA ASP A 88 -45.59 7.30 -4.00
C ASP A 88 -44.92 8.66 -3.69
N ILE A 89 -45.68 9.58 -3.09
CA ILE A 89 -45.16 10.89 -2.66
C ILE A 89 -44.12 10.72 -1.55
N LEU A 90 -44.44 9.91 -0.54
CA LEU A 90 -43.53 9.64 0.57
C LEU A 90 -42.28 8.90 0.12
N ALA A 91 -42.38 7.94 -0.80
CA ALA A 91 -41.23 7.25 -1.37
C ALA A 91 -40.22 8.25 -1.95
N GLU A 92 -40.67 9.19 -2.78
CA GLU A 92 -39.81 10.23 -3.37
C GLU A 92 -39.20 11.15 -2.29
N LEU A 93 -39.98 11.55 -1.28
CA LEU A 93 -39.48 12.36 -0.17
C LEU A 93 -38.43 11.62 0.67
N TYR A 94 -38.59 10.31 0.88
CA TYR A 94 -37.58 9.50 1.56
C TYR A 94 -36.32 9.32 0.72
N GLU A 95 -36.39 9.29 -0.62
CA GLU A 95 -35.21 9.33 -1.50
C GLU A 95 -34.50 10.70 -1.40
N ILE A 96 -35.24 11.82 -1.38
CA ILE A 96 -34.64 13.17 -1.21
C ILE A 96 -33.97 13.31 0.16
N ALA A 97 -34.54 12.67 1.18
CA ALA A 97 -33.98 12.68 2.52
C ALA A 97 -32.65 11.93 2.61
N ASP A 98 -32.41 10.91 1.77
CA ASP A 98 -31.27 10.00 1.70
C ASP A 98 -30.63 9.68 3.08
N GLU A 99 -29.61 10.45 3.50
CA GLU A 99 -28.89 10.27 4.77
C GLU A 99 -29.37 11.15 5.95
N SER A 100 -30.27 12.09 5.70
CA SER A 100 -30.85 12.98 6.72
C SER A 100 -32.06 12.36 7.42
N LEU A 101 -32.27 12.76 8.68
CA LEU A 101 -33.45 12.33 9.45
C LEU A 101 -34.71 12.94 8.84
N PHE A 102 -35.63 12.09 8.42
CA PHE A 102 -36.93 12.50 7.90
C PHE A 102 -38.07 11.64 8.47
N ILE A 103 -38.94 12.29 9.24
CA ILE A 103 -40.12 11.69 9.87
C ILE A 103 -41.25 12.72 9.81
N PRO A 104 -42.08 12.69 8.75
CA PRO A 104 -43.28 13.50 8.66
C PRO A 104 -44.24 13.23 9.82
N MET A 105 -44.81 14.31 10.36
CA MET A 105 -45.81 14.23 11.43
C MET A 105 -47.12 14.88 10.98
N ALA A 106 -48.24 14.33 11.44
CA ALA A 106 -49.58 14.83 11.13
C ALA A 106 -49.82 15.05 9.63
N TYR A 107 -49.52 14.02 8.82
CA TYR A 107 -49.77 14.06 7.38
C TYR A 107 -51.27 14.11 7.10
N ARG A 108 -51.70 15.05 6.26
CA ARG A 108 -53.09 15.25 5.87
C ARG A 108 -53.16 15.34 4.35
N ARG A 109 -54.10 14.59 3.79
CA ARG A 109 -54.36 14.53 2.36
C ARG A 109 -55.61 15.33 2.02
N ASN A 110 -55.53 16.14 0.97
CA ASN A 110 -56.67 16.81 0.35
C ASN A 110 -56.68 16.46 -1.16
N GLU A 111 -57.72 16.87 -1.89
CA GLU A 111 -57.91 16.50 -3.31
C GLU A 111 -56.66 16.83 -4.17
N ASN A 112 -56.11 18.03 -4.03
CA ASN A 112 -54.99 18.51 -4.85
C ASN A 112 -53.69 18.74 -4.07
N ILE A 113 -53.77 18.77 -2.74
CA ILE A 113 -52.67 19.20 -1.87
C ILE A 113 -52.53 18.25 -0.69
N ASP A 114 -51.30 17.84 -0.42
CA ASP A 114 -50.95 17.15 0.82
C ASP A 114 -50.10 18.07 1.69
N TYR A 115 -50.25 17.98 3.00
CA TYR A 115 -49.42 18.73 3.93
C TYR A 115 -49.05 17.91 5.16
N PHE A 116 -47.89 18.22 5.73
CA PHE A 116 -47.39 17.60 6.94
C PHE A 116 -46.44 18.52 7.67
N PHE A 117 -46.11 18.15 8.90
CA PHE A 117 -45.26 18.91 9.80
C PHE A 117 -43.93 18.20 10.03
N VAL A 118 -42.88 18.98 10.18
CA VAL A 118 -41.55 18.51 10.62
C VAL A 118 -41.04 19.40 11.74
N CYS A 119 -40.26 18.82 12.65
CA CYS A 119 -39.64 19.52 13.78
C CYS A 119 -38.28 18.88 14.03
N GLN A 120 -37.25 19.68 14.29
CA GLN A 120 -35.87 19.21 14.51
C GLN A 120 -35.30 18.34 13.35
N GLN A 121 -35.68 18.66 12.10
CA GLN A 121 -35.28 17.92 10.88
C GLN A 121 -34.67 18.86 9.83
N ASN A 122 -33.74 19.72 10.23
CA ASN A 122 -33.11 20.72 9.35
C ASN A 122 -32.42 20.10 8.13
N GLY A 123 -31.83 18.91 8.28
CA GLY A 123 -31.19 18.20 7.17
C GLY A 123 -32.16 17.96 6.01
N MET A 124 -33.38 17.49 6.29
CA MET A 124 -34.39 17.32 5.25
C MET A 124 -34.82 18.66 4.64
N ILE A 125 -35.01 19.69 5.46
CA ILE A 125 -35.40 21.03 4.98
C ILE A 125 -34.34 21.56 4.00
N LYS A 126 -33.06 21.41 4.34
CA LYS A 126 -31.94 21.76 3.47
C LYS A 126 -31.96 20.99 2.15
N ASN A 127 -32.15 19.67 2.21
CA ASN A 127 -32.24 18.82 1.01
C ASN A 127 -33.38 19.26 0.08
N LEU A 128 -34.54 19.61 0.63
CA LEU A 128 -35.67 20.10 -0.17
C LEU A 128 -35.36 21.45 -0.83
N ILE A 129 -34.65 22.35 -0.13
CA ILE A 129 -34.24 23.64 -0.68
C ILE A 129 -33.20 23.48 -1.79
N GLU A 130 -32.24 22.57 -1.63
CA GLU A 130 -31.27 22.21 -2.68
C GLU A 130 -31.96 21.59 -3.92
N LYS A 131 -33.12 20.97 -3.73
CA LYS A 131 -34.01 20.51 -4.81
C LYS A 131 -34.99 21.59 -5.30
N ASN A 132 -34.74 22.86 -5.00
CA ASN A 132 -35.57 24.02 -5.36
C ASN A 132 -37.03 23.88 -4.91
N LEU A 133 -37.27 23.22 -3.77
CA LEU A 133 -38.60 22.89 -3.25
C LEU A 133 -39.47 22.18 -4.30
N GLN A 134 -38.90 21.19 -4.99
CA GLN A 134 -39.61 20.38 -5.98
C GLN A 134 -39.38 18.88 -5.72
N ILE A 135 -40.39 18.08 -6.06
CA ILE A 135 -40.29 16.61 -6.04
C ILE A 135 -40.62 16.04 -7.42
N CYS A 136 -39.99 14.92 -7.79
CA CYS A 136 -40.25 14.26 -9.06
C CYS A 136 -40.85 12.87 -8.84
N VAL A 137 -42.17 12.74 -8.88
CA VAL A 137 -42.85 11.45 -8.70
C VAL A 137 -43.13 10.84 -10.05
N LYS A 138 -42.51 9.68 -10.36
CA LYS A 138 -42.73 8.90 -11.60
C LYS A 138 -42.66 9.75 -12.89
N GLY A 139 -41.74 10.73 -12.95
CA GLY A 139 -41.53 11.60 -14.12
C GLY A 139 -42.37 12.89 -14.16
N TYR A 140 -43.13 13.17 -13.10
CA TYR A 140 -43.92 14.40 -12.92
C TYR A 140 -43.27 15.28 -11.85
N ILE A 141 -43.03 16.56 -12.15
CA ILE A 141 -42.42 17.50 -11.20
C ILE A 141 -43.52 18.32 -10.52
N PHE A 142 -43.52 18.31 -9.18
CA PHE A 142 -44.49 19.00 -8.35
C PHE A 142 -43.83 20.06 -7.46
N PRO A 143 -44.46 21.24 -7.26
CA PRO A 143 -43.94 22.26 -6.36
C PRO A 143 -44.28 21.95 -4.90
N LEU A 144 -43.34 22.30 -4.01
CA LEU A 144 -43.48 22.32 -2.56
C LEU A 144 -43.51 23.75 -2.05
N VAL A 145 -44.23 24.00 -0.96
CA VAL A 145 -44.12 25.25 -0.18
C VAL A 145 -43.72 24.90 1.25
N LEU A 146 -42.67 25.58 1.73
CA LEU A 146 -42.18 25.44 3.10
C LEU A 146 -42.57 26.68 3.91
N LYS A 147 -43.33 26.49 5.00
CA LYS A 147 -43.65 27.52 5.98
C LYS A 147 -42.92 27.22 7.29
N MET A 148 -41.96 28.06 7.64
CA MET A 148 -41.14 27.92 8.84
C MET A 148 -41.82 28.52 10.07
N ASP A 149 -41.58 27.96 11.25
CA ASP A 149 -41.98 28.53 12.54
C ASP A 149 -43.48 28.75 12.68
N VAL A 150 -44.28 27.79 12.21
CA VAL A 150 -45.75 27.88 12.22
C VAL A 150 -46.35 27.56 13.58
N SER A 151 -45.57 26.99 14.50
CA SER A 151 -45.98 26.73 15.89
C SER A 151 -44.76 26.41 16.76
N ASN A 152 -44.79 26.79 18.04
CA ASN A 152 -43.75 26.39 19.00
C ASN A 152 -44.02 24.97 19.51
N GLN A 153 -42.97 24.17 19.72
CA GLN A 153 -43.14 22.85 20.34
C GLN A 153 -43.36 22.99 21.86
N VAL A 154 -44.50 22.53 22.36
CA VAL A 154 -44.82 22.48 23.80
C VAL A 154 -44.86 21.04 24.33
N ALA A 155 -44.82 20.89 25.65
CA ALA A 155 -44.97 19.60 26.31
C ALA A 155 -46.33 18.95 25.95
N GLY A 156 -46.30 17.65 25.65
CA GLY A 156 -47.49 16.89 25.24
C GLY A 156 -47.73 16.84 23.73
N HIS A 157 -46.98 17.60 22.92
CA HIS A 157 -46.96 17.39 21.47
C HIS A 157 -46.31 16.05 21.09
N ILE A 158 -46.67 15.57 19.90
CA ILE A 158 -46.10 14.36 19.29
C ILE A 158 -44.58 14.52 19.07
N LYS A 159 -43.83 13.45 19.35
CA LYS A 159 -42.37 13.39 19.19
C LYS A 159 -41.96 12.04 18.62
N PRO A 160 -41.15 11.99 17.53
CA PRO A 160 -40.77 10.73 16.89
C PRO A 160 -40.15 9.70 17.83
N ILE A 161 -39.22 10.13 18.70
CA ILE A 161 -38.56 9.24 19.68
C ILE A 161 -39.59 8.63 20.64
N LYS A 162 -40.57 9.41 21.09
CA LYS A 162 -41.61 8.92 22.02
C LYS A 162 -42.48 7.87 21.35
N SER A 163 -42.92 8.09 20.11
CA SER A 163 -43.72 7.15 19.33
C SER A 163 -42.98 5.81 19.12
N ILE A 164 -41.70 5.88 18.74
CA ILE A 164 -40.83 4.70 18.59
C ILE A 164 -40.68 3.96 19.92
N LEU A 165 -40.34 4.67 21.00
CA LEU A 165 -40.15 4.07 22.31
C LEU A 165 -41.45 3.40 22.80
N SER A 166 -42.61 4.03 22.61
CA SER A 166 -43.89 3.43 22.99
C SER A 166 -44.21 2.16 22.21
N LEU A 167 -43.91 2.13 20.89
CA LEU A 167 -44.06 0.93 20.08
C LEU A 167 -43.12 -0.18 20.56
N ILE A 168 -41.85 0.15 20.80
CA ILE A 168 -40.87 -0.80 21.31
C ILE A 168 -41.34 -1.38 22.64
N LEU A 169 -41.68 -0.54 23.62
CA LEU A 169 -42.12 -0.97 24.95
C LEU A 169 -43.42 -1.78 24.91
N ARG A 170 -44.37 -1.43 24.04
CA ARG A 170 -45.58 -2.23 23.84
C ARG A 170 -45.24 -3.60 23.30
N LYS A 171 -44.44 -3.69 22.23
CA LYS A 171 -44.04 -4.98 21.64
C LYS A 171 -43.36 -5.87 22.66
N ILE A 172 -42.49 -5.30 23.52
CA ILE A 172 -41.85 -6.03 24.63
C ILE A 172 -42.87 -6.56 25.63
N LYS A 173 -43.94 -5.83 25.90
CA LYS A 173 -45.01 -6.23 26.83
C LYS A 173 -45.91 -7.31 26.23
N ASP A 174 -46.19 -7.22 24.94
CA ASP A 174 -47.11 -8.11 24.21
C ASP A 174 -46.44 -9.43 23.80
N SER A 175 -45.11 -9.50 23.77
CA SER A 175 -44.33 -10.68 23.39
C SER A 175 -43.55 -11.29 24.56
N ASP A 176 -43.21 -12.57 24.46
CA ASP A 176 -42.13 -13.13 25.27
C ASP A 176 -40.84 -12.35 24.98
N SER A 177 -40.15 -11.86 26.02
CA SER A 177 -38.94 -11.01 25.90
C SER A 177 -37.77 -11.61 25.09
N SER A 178 -37.92 -12.87 24.64
CA SER A 178 -37.00 -13.60 23.78
C SER A 178 -37.25 -13.42 22.27
N SER A 179 -38.42 -12.92 21.84
CA SER A 179 -38.76 -12.76 20.42
C SER A 179 -39.52 -11.46 20.16
N LEU A 180 -38.94 -10.55 19.36
CA LEU A 180 -39.57 -9.28 18.99
C LEU A 180 -39.83 -9.20 17.48
N ASP A 181 -41.06 -8.81 17.14
CA ASP A 181 -41.51 -8.64 15.76
C ASP A 181 -41.85 -7.17 15.44
N TYR A 182 -40.95 -6.55 14.69
CA TYR A 182 -41.08 -5.21 14.14
C TYR A 182 -41.31 -5.24 12.63
N SER A 183 -42.00 -6.25 12.11
CA SER A 183 -42.39 -6.27 10.71
C SER A 183 -43.47 -5.22 10.42
N ASN A 184 -43.40 -4.56 9.27
CA ASN A 184 -44.37 -3.52 8.85
C ASN A 184 -44.53 -2.35 9.86
N VAL A 185 -43.43 -1.80 10.40
CA VAL A 185 -43.48 -0.74 11.43
C VAL A 185 -44.34 0.46 11.01
N SER A 186 -44.29 0.84 9.73
CA SER A 186 -45.07 1.97 9.19
C SER A 186 -46.59 1.78 9.28
N SER A 187 -47.07 0.55 9.47
CA SER A 187 -48.49 0.21 9.56
C SER A 187 -49.02 0.10 11.00
N GLU A 188 -48.15 0.27 12.01
CA GLU A 188 -48.55 0.21 13.42
C GLU A 188 -49.44 1.41 13.80
N LYS A 189 -50.44 1.17 14.65
CA LYS A 189 -51.43 2.19 15.02
C LYS A 189 -50.79 3.42 15.68
N GLU A 190 -49.73 3.21 16.48
CA GLU A 190 -48.97 4.28 17.12
C GLU A 190 -48.18 5.16 16.13
N MET A 191 -47.98 4.69 14.89
CA MET A 191 -47.29 5.41 13.81
C MET A 191 -48.25 6.21 12.92
N ALA A 192 -49.56 6.21 13.20
CA ALA A 192 -50.56 6.88 12.38
C ALA A 192 -50.26 8.38 12.17
N GLU A 193 -49.77 9.06 13.22
CA GLU A 193 -49.40 10.48 13.19
C GLU A 193 -47.89 10.73 13.06
N THR A 194 -47.06 9.66 13.09
CA THR A 194 -45.60 9.70 12.97
C THR A 194 -45.16 8.77 11.83
N LEU A 195 -44.95 9.31 10.63
CA LEU A 195 -44.65 8.49 9.47
C LEU A 195 -43.18 8.03 9.45
N ILE A 196 -42.96 6.80 9.89
CA ILE A 196 -41.64 6.18 10.00
C ILE A 196 -41.38 5.30 8.78
N SER A 197 -40.17 5.41 8.22
CA SER A 197 -39.63 4.47 7.25
C SER A 197 -38.27 3.99 7.72
N LEU A 198 -38.14 2.68 7.99
CA LEU A 198 -36.85 2.08 8.31
C LEU A 198 -35.95 1.90 7.08
N GLY A 199 -36.45 2.20 5.88
CA GLY A 199 -35.63 2.35 4.68
C GLY A 199 -34.75 3.59 4.69
N ASN A 200 -35.11 4.62 5.47
CA ASN A 200 -34.25 5.77 5.73
C ASN A 200 -33.24 5.42 6.84
N LYS A 201 -31.95 5.51 6.52
CA LYS A 201 -30.84 5.09 7.39
C LYS A 201 -30.83 5.81 8.74
N ALA A 202 -31.12 7.10 8.77
CA ALA A 202 -31.15 7.89 10.01
C ALA A 202 -32.29 7.46 10.93
N THR A 203 -33.48 7.23 10.37
CA THR A 203 -34.65 6.73 11.10
C THR A 203 -34.42 5.31 11.64
N LEU A 204 -33.86 4.41 10.83
CA LEU A 204 -33.45 3.07 11.27
C LEU A 204 -32.41 3.13 12.40
N THR A 205 -31.41 4.00 12.27
CA THR A 205 -30.38 4.21 13.31
C THR A 205 -31.00 4.67 14.61
N MET A 206 -31.93 5.63 14.57
CA MET A 206 -32.64 6.12 15.74
C MET A 206 -33.50 5.02 16.37
N PHE A 207 -34.20 4.23 15.56
CA PHE A 207 -35.01 3.10 16.03
C PHE A 207 -34.17 2.06 16.78
N LEU A 208 -33.07 1.61 16.18
CA LEU A 208 -32.16 0.65 16.80
C LEU A 208 -31.48 1.24 18.04
N ASP A 209 -31.20 2.55 18.07
CA ASP A 209 -30.65 3.21 19.24
C ASP A 209 -31.63 3.16 20.44
N GLN A 210 -32.92 3.42 20.21
CA GLN A 210 -33.95 3.27 21.25
C GLN A 210 -34.06 1.82 21.74
N LEU A 211 -34.00 0.85 20.83
CA LEU A 211 -33.99 -0.57 21.18
C LEU A 211 -32.78 -0.92 22.06
N ASN A 212 -31.61 -0.37 21.72
CA ASN A 212 -30.34 -0.58 22.42
C ASN A 212 -30.28 0.04 23.83
N GLN A 213 -31.13 1.03 24.12
CA GLN A 213 -31.18 1.67 25.45
C GLN A 213 -31.86 0.78 26.51
N ILE A 214 -32.61 -0.25 26.09
CA ILE A 214 -33.37 -1.12 27.00
C ILE A 214 -32.50 -2.29 27.47
N LYS A 215 -31.88 -2.12 28.64
CA LYS A 215 -30.91 -3.09 29.20
C LYS A 215 -31.45 -4.51 29.35
N THR A 216 -32.71 -4.67 29.76
CA THR A 216 -33.35 -5.97 29.99
C THR A 216 -33.50 -6.79 28.71
N LEU A 217 -33.60 -6.15 27.54
CA LEU A 217 -33.71 -6.83 26.26
C LEU A 217 -32.41 -7.47 25.79
N LYS A 218 -31.26 -6.83 26.03
CA LYS A 218 -29.96 -7.29 25.51
C LYS A 218 -29.59 -8.70 25.95
N ALA A 219 -29.96 -9.06 27.18
CA ALA A 219 -29.66 -10.36 27.77
C ALA A 219 -30.60 -11.48 27.28
N ASN A 220 -31.85 -11.13 26.96
CA ASN A 220 -32.93 -12.11 26.78
C ASN A 220 -33.34 -12.30 25.31
N LEU A 221 -33.12 -11.30 24.45
CA LEU A 221 -33.59 -11.31 23.07
C LEU A 221 -32.83 -12.36 22.23
N ARG A 222 -33.58 -13.28 21.62
CA ARG A 222 -33.08 -14.37 20.76
C ARG A 222 -33.51 -14.20 19.30
N VAL A 223 -34.78 -13.82 19.09
CA VAL A 223 -35.38 -13.66 17.76
C VAL A 223 -35.73 -12.19 17.53
N LEU A 224 -35.34 -11.65 16.38
CA LEU A 224 -35.66 -10.28 15.98
C LEU A 224 -36.14 -10.25 14.54
N LYS A 225 -37.29 -9.64 14.27
CA LYS A 225 -37.85 -9.54 12.92
C LYS A 225 -38.06 -8.10 12.49
N PHE A 226 -37.70 -7.81 11.25
CA PHE A 226 -37.81 -6.51 10.58
C PHE A 226 -38.34 -6.69 9.15
N ASP A 227 -39.27 -7.62 8.94
CA ASP A 227 -39.77 -7.91 7.59
C ASP A 227 -40.62 -6.74 7.03
N ASN A 228 -40.61 -6.54 5.71
CA ASN A 228 -41.44 -5.56 5.00
C ASN A 228 -41.25 -4.11 5.49
N ASN A 229 -40.01 -3.68 5.71
CA ASN A 229 -39.69 -2.34 6.24
C ASN A 229 -38.88 -1.46 5.26
N ASN A 230 -38.73 -1.90 4.02
CA ASN A 230 -37.96 -1.23 2.97
C ASN A 230 -36.50 -0.93 3.34
N ILE A 231 -35.90 -1.71 4.25
CA ILE A 231 -34.51 -1.51 4.69
C ILE A 231 -33.57 -1.66 3.49
N LYS A 232 -32.76 -0.64 3.23
CA LYS A 232 -31.81 -0.60 2.10
C LYS A 232 -30.38 -0.96 2.49
N THR A 233 -30.03 -0.79 3.77
CA THR A 233 -28.68 -1.06 4.30
C THR A 233 -28.74 -1.61 5.73
N LEU A 234 -27.79 -2.49 6.06
CA LEU A 234 -27.61 -3.08 7.38
C LEU A 234 -26.50 -2.40 8.20
N GLU A 235 -25.84 -1.35 7.69
CA GLU A 235 -24.81 -0.61 8.43
C GLU A 235 -25.23 -0.20 9.85
N PRO A 236 -26.46 0.32 10.10
CA PRO A 236 -26.88 0.66 11.46
C PRO A 236 -26.90 -0.52 12.44
N PHE A 237 -27.11 -1.75 11.96
CA PHE A 237 -27.13 -2.95 12.79
C PHE A 237 -25.76 -3.20 13.42
N SER A 238 -24.65 -2.97 12.68
CA SER A 238 -23.30 -3.20 13.20
C SER A 238 -22.90 -2.27 14.34
N LYS A 239 -23.45 -1.05 14.35
CA LYS A 239 -23.13 -0.02 15.34
C LYS A 239 -24.10 -0.04 16.52
N LYS A 240 -25.40 -0.28 16.26
CA LYS A 240 -26.47 -0.09 17.25
C LYS A 240 -26.91 -1.37 17.94
N LEU A 241 -26.66 -2.54 17.36
CA LEU A 241 -26.94 -3.82 18.01
C LEU A 241 -25.70 -4.46 18.65
N TYR A 242 -24.61 -3.71 18.77
CA TYR A 242 -23.41 -4.16 19.47
C TYR A 242 -23.74 -4.52 20.94
N GLY A 243 -23.41 -5.76 21.34
CA GLY A 243 -23.70 -6.30 22.67
C GLY A 243 -25.02 -7.09 22.77
N PHE A 244 -25.83 -7.18 21.70
CA PHE A 244 -26.92 -8.15 21.61
C PHE A 244 -26.39 -9.55 21.23
N ASN A 245 -25.54 -10.11 22.09
CA ASN A 245 -24.85 -11.38 21.82
C ASN A 245 -25.80 -12.59 21.87
N GLY A 246 -27.03 -12.40 22.34
CA GLY A 246 -28.05 -13.43 22.47
C GLY A 246 -28.86 -13.71 21.20
N ILE A 247 -28.90 -12.78 20.25
CA ILE A 247 -29.73 -12.90 19.03
C ILE A 247 -29.16 -13.99 18.15
N ASN A 248 -29.95 -15.04 17.92
CA ASN A 248 -29.61 -16.17 17.07
C ASN A 248 -30.51 -16.28 15.84
N VAL A 249 -31.66 -15.59 15.80
CA VAL A 249 -32.54 -15.56 14.62
C VAL A 249 -32.84 -14.12 14.23
N LEU A 250 -32.55 -13.76 12.97
CA LEU A 250 -32.87 -12.45 12.40
C LEU A 250 -33.70 -12.60 11.13
N SER A 251 -34.87 -11.96 11.09
CA SER A 251 -35.75 -11.91 9.91
C SER A 251 -35.73 -10.53 9.28
N LEU A 252 -35.45 -10.49 7.97
CA LEU A 252 -35.31 -9.31 7.12
C LEU A 252 -36.03 -9.51 5.77
N ASN A 253 -37.06 -10.35 5.72
CA ASN A 253 -37.79 -10.66 4.49
C ASN A 253 -38.41 -9.40 3.86
N ASN A 254 -38.49 -9.39 2.53
CA ASN A 254 -39.14 -8.36 1.72
C ASN A 254 -38.67 -6.93 2.08
N ASN A 255 -37.36 -6.78 2.27
CA ASN A 255 -36.73 -5.47 2.35
C ASN A 255 -36.11 -5.10 0.99
N GLN A 256 -35.31 -4.04 0.93
CA GLN A 256 -34.74 -3.53 -0.31
C GLN A 256 -33.21 -3.66 -0.34
N LEU A 257 -32.67 -4.70 0.31
CA LEU A 257 -31.23 -4.97 0.29
C LEU A 257 -30.85 -5.43 -1.12
N LYS A 258 -30.01 -4.64 -1.82
CA LYS A 258 -29.60 -4.92 -3.20
C LYS A 258 -28.31 -5.73 -3.28
N ASP A 259 -27.39 -5.52 -2.34
CA ASP A 259 -26.09 -6.21 -2.29
C ASP A 259 -26.02 -7.18 -1.09
N ILE A 260 -25.74 -8.45 -1.37
CA ILE A 260 -25.57 -9.50 -0.36
C ILE A 260 -24.41 -9.22 0.62
N ASN A 261 -23.45 -8.39 0.23
CA ASN A 261 -22.36 -7.97 1.12
C ASN A 261 -22.85 -7.12 2.31
N GLU A 262 -24.07 -6.58 2.27
CA GLU A 262 -24.69 -5.92 3.43
C GLU A 262 -24.76 -6.85 4.65
N LEU A 263 -24.78 -8.18 4.45
CA LEU A 263 -24.73 -9.14 5.53
C LEU A 263 -23.42 -9.10 6.34
N GLU A 264 -22.33 -8.52 5.80
CA GLU A 264 -21.08 -8.36 6.54
C GLU A 264 -21.27 -7.48 7.79
N TYR A 265 -22.19 -6.52 7.78
CA TYR A 265 -22.52 -5.71 8.95
C TYR A 265 -23.06 -6.54 10.12
N LEU A 266 -23.55 -7.74 9.85
CA LEU A 266 -24.07 -8.67 10.87
C LEU A 266 -23.00 -9.65 11.40
N LYS A 267 -21.74 -9.60 10.92
CA LYS A 267 -20.67 -10.57 11.29
C LYS A 267 -20.37 -10.67 12.78
N HIS A 268 -20.65 -9.60 13.52
CA HIS A 268 -20.45 -9.53 14.97
C HIS A 268 -21.58 -10.21 15.76
N MET A 269 -22.67 -10.63 15.08
CA MET A 269 -23.81 -11.31 15.68
C MET A 269 -23.66 -12.83 15.53
N ASN A 270 -24.00 -13.58 16.57
CA ASN A 270 -23.95 -15.05 16.58
C ASN A 270 -25.24 -15.67 15.99
N LEU A 271 -25.60 -15.25 14.77
CA LEU A 271 -26.81 -15.72 14.11
C LEU A 271 -26.70 -17.21 13.73
N GLN A 272 -27.69 -18.00 14.13
CA GLN A 272 -27.87 -19.39 13.72
C GLN A 272 -28.85 -19.52 12.56
N GLU A 273 -29.79 -18.59 12.42
CA GLU A 273 -30.78 -18.59 11.34
C GLU A 273 -31.07 -17.16 10.86
N ILE A 274 -31.19 -16.99 9.55
CA ILE A 274 -31.55 -15.72 8.94
C ILE A 274 -32.66 -15.92 7.90
N PHE A 275 -33.62 -15.00 7.87
CA PHE A 275 -34.63 -14.93 6.83
C PHE A 275 -34.42 -13.68 5.99
N ILE A 276 -34.18 -13.82 4.70
CA ILE A 276 -33.78 -12.75 3.77
C ILE A 276 -34.49 -12.86 2.41
N ASP A 277 -35.57 -13.64 2.31
CA ASP A 277 -36.37 -13.75 1.10
C ASP A 277 -36.90 -12.39 0.65
N GLY A 278 -37.09 -12.20 -0.67
CA GLY A 278 -37.55 -10.92 -1.23
C GLY A 278 -36.48 -9.81 -1.26
N ASN A 279 -35.23 -10.13 -0.94
CA ASN A 279 -34.07 -9.24 -1.11
C ASN A 279 -33.16 -9.70 -2.27
N PHE A 280 -32.16 -8.89 -2.62
CA PHE A 280 -31.07 -9.18 -3.56
C PHE A 280 -31.47 -9.55 -5.00
N GLY A 281 -32.74 -9.33 -5.38
CA GLY A 281 -33.22 -9.53 -6.76
C GLY A 281 -33.19 -10.97 -7.28
N VAL A 282 -33.15 -11.97 -6.39
CA VAL A 282 -32.97 -13.37 -6.78
C VAL A 282 -34.26 -13.94 -7.40
N HIS A 283 -34.22 -14.21 -8.70
CA HIS A 283 -35.18 -15.09 -9.38
C HIS A 283 -34.60 -16.50 -9.52
N THR A 284 -35.43 -17.49 -9.21
CA THR A 284 -35.08 -18.86 -8.82
C THR A 284 -34.51 -19.73 -9.94
N THR A 285 -33.24 -20.12 -9.80
CA THR A 285 -32.69 -21.36 -10.38
C THR A 285 -31.90 -22.12 -9.30
N ASN A 286 -32.00 -23.46 -9.28
CA ASN A 286 -31.41 -24.29 -8.21
C ASN A 286 -29.87 -24.17 -8.10
N ALA A 287 -29.17 -23.87 -9.20
CA ALA A 287 -27.71 -23.67 -9.19
C ALA A 287 -27.29 -22.34 -8.52
N PHE A 288 -28.14 -21.31 -8.62
CA PHE A 288 -27.90 -20.00 -7.99
C PHE A 288 -28.07 -20.08 -6.46
N MET A 289 -29.01 -20.91 -5.99
CA MET A 289 -29.27 -21.12 -4.56
C MET A 289 -28.06 -21.72 -3.81
N ILE A 290 -27.37 -22.70 -4.41
CA ILE A 290 -26.17 -23.31 -3.79
C ILE A 290 -25.02 -22.30 -3.68
N LYS A 291 -24.83 -21.45 -4.70
CA LYS A 291 -23.79 -20.40 -4.70
C LYS A 291 -24.15 -19.28 -3.72
N TYR A 292 -25.42 -18.93 -3.65
CA TYR A 292 -26.00 -17.98 -2.71
C TYR A 292 -25.82 -18.43 -1.25
N GLU A 293 -26.18 -19.67 -0.93
CA GLU A 293 -26.02 -20.26 0.40
C GLU A 293 -24.56 -20.28 0.86
N LYS A 294 -23.63 -20.70 -0.02
CA LYS A 294 -22.18 -20.67 0.26
C LYS A 294 -21.67 -19.26 0.54
N LYS A 295 -22.16 -18.25 -0.18
CA LYS A 295 -21.75 -16.85 0.02
C LYS A 295 -22.26 -16.30 1.34
N VAL A 296 -23.53 -16.57 1.69
CA VAL A 296 -24.10 -16.20 2.99
C VAL A 296 -23.35 -16.91 4.12
N GLN A 297 -23.02 -18.20 3.97
CA GLN A 297 -22.26 -18.97 4.97
C GLN A 297 -20.82 -18.47 5.14
N LYS A 298 -20.20 -17.91 4.08
CA LYS A 298 -18.89 -17.26 4.17
C LYS A 298 -18.96 -15.93 4.93
N LEU A 299 -20.01 -15.13 4.72
CA LEU A 299 -20.21 -13.84 5.38
C LEU A 299 -20.65 -14.00 6.85
N LEU A 300 -21.43 -15.04 7.15
CA LEU A 300 -21.95 -15.37 8.47
C LEU A 300 -21.63 -16.84 8.83
N PRO A 301 -20.40 -17.13 9.30
CA PRO A 301 -19.93 -18.52 9.52
C PRO A 301 -20.69 -19.29 10.59
N THR A 302 -21.37 -18.59 11.51
CA THR A 302 -22.15 -19.15 12.62
C THR A 302 -23.53 -19.66 12.18
N LEU A 303 -23.94 -19.34 10.95
CA LEU A 303 -25.27 -19.61 10.42
C LEU A 303 -25.46 -21.11 10.08
N LYS A 304 -26.58 -21.67 10.53
CA LYS A 304 -26.99 -23.06 10.30
C LYS A 304 -28.18 -23.16 9.35
N ARG A 305 -29.00 -22.11 9.25
CA ARG A 305 -30.22 -22.09 8.45
C ARG A 305 -30.41 -20.77 7.70
N ILE A 306 -30.90 -20.85 6.47
CA ILE A 306 -31.34 -19.69 5.67
C ILE A 306 -32.78 -19.95 5.22
N ASN A 307 -33.69 -19.00 5.48
CA ASN A 307 -35.09 -19.09 5.07
C ASN A 307 -35.76 -20.43 5.49
N GLY A 308 -35.44 -20.93 6.69
CA GLY A 308 -35.92 -22.23 7.19
C GLY A 308 -35.23 -23.47 6.61
N GLN A 309 -34.37 -23.32 5.59
CA GLN A 309 -33.61 -24.41 4.99
C GLN A 309 -32.31 -24.64 5.77
N THR A 310 -32.00 -25.91 6.07
CA THR A 310 -30.77 -26.26 6.76
C THR A 310 -29.60 -26.25 5.79
N LEU A 311 -28.60 -25.44 6.09
CA LEU A 311 -27.35 -25.44 5.34
C LEU A 311 -26.72 -26.82 5.51
N THR A 312 -26.66 -27.60 4.43
CA THR A 312 -25.96 -28.89 4.47
C THR A 312 -24.51 -28.63 4.77
N ASN A 313 -24.04 -29.11 5.92
CA ASN A 313 -22.63 -29.17 6.27
C ASN A 313 -21.91 -30.14 5.31
N ALA A 314 -21.66 -29.69 4.08
CA ALA A 314 -20.57 -30.20 3.26
C ALA A 314 -19.27 -29.67 3.88
N VAL A 315 -18.93 -30.25 5.03
CA VAL A 315 -17.61 -30.14 5.65
C VAL A 315 -16.61 -30.73 4.66
N HIS A 316 -15.66 -29.88 4.25
CA HIS A 316 -14.40 -30.28 3.63
C HIS A 316 -14.51 -31.32 2.50
N GLN A 317 -15.15 -30.95 1.39
CA GLN A 317 -14.64 -31.41 0.09
C GLN A 317 -13.60 -30.39 -0.38
N ASP A 318 -12.35 -30.84 -0.40
CA ASP A 318 -11.21 -30.32 -1.14
C ASP A 318 -11.42 -29.01 -1.91
N ILE A 319 -11.03 -27.90 -1.28
CA ILE A 319 -10.72 -26.63 -1.98
C ILE A 319 -9.40 -26.74 -2.78
N SER A 320 -8.80 -27.93 -2.86
CA SER A 320 -7.71 -28.26 -3.79
C SER A 320 -8.23 -28.72 -5.17
N SER A 321 -9.53 -28.97 -5.34
CA SER A 321 -10.07 -29.48 -6.61
C SER A 321 -11.48 -28.96 -6.93
N ILE A 322 -11.61 -27.66 -7.15
CA ILE A 322 -12.35 -26.99 -8.25
C ILE A 322 -12.01 -25.49 -8.13
N LYS A 323 -10.85 -25.12 -8.67
CA LYS A 323 -10.66 -23.83 -9.33
C LYS A 323 -9.94 -24.12 -10.64
N LYS A 324 -10.68 -24.59 -11.63
CA LYS A 324 -10.35 -24.17 -12.99
C LYS A 324 -10.73 -22.71 -13.03
N GLU A 325 -9.81 -21.84 -12.63
CA GLU A 325 -9.98 -20.42 -12.84
C GLU A 325 -10.22 -20.23 -14.34
N SER A 326 -11.36 -19.66 -14.71
CA SER A 326 -11.55 -19.23 -16.09
C SER A 326 -10.55 -18.11 -16.37
N ASN A 327 -9.85 -18.19 -17.48
CA ASN A 327 -8.93 -17.15 -17.93
C ASN A 327 -9.66 -15.95 -18.55
N GLU A 328 -10.98 -16.02 -18.70
CA GLU A 328 -11.81 -15.03 -19.37
C GLU A 328 -13.13 -14.81 -18.62
N ILE A 329 -13.75 -13.65 -18.83
CA ILE A 329 -15.09 -13.31 -18.33
C ILE A 329 -16.12 -14.18 -19.05
N SER A 330 -17.03 -14.79 -18.30
CA SER A 330 -18.08 -15.64 -18.88
C SER A 330 -19.20 -14.80 -19.49
N ASN A 331 -19.76 -15.23 -20.64
CA ASN A 331 -20.94 -14.64 -21.28
C ASN A 331 -20.79 -13.16 -21.71
N VAL A 332 -19.66 -12.80 -22.30
CA VAL A 332 -19.46 -11.47 -22.89
C VAL A 332 -20.40 -11.26 -24.09
N GLY A 333 -21.43 -10.44 -23.92
CA GLY A 333 -22.34 -10.00 -24.97
C GLY A 333 -21.87 -8.73 -25.70
N ASP A 334 -22.68 -8.29 -26.68
CA ASP A 334 -22.35 -7.16 -27.55
C ASP A 334 -22.44 -5.79 -26.88
N GLY A 335 -23.04 -5.68 -25.69
CA GLY A 335 -23.11 -4.46 -24.88
C GLY A 335 -23.62 -3.22 -25.64
N VAL A 336 -23.19 -2.03 -25.21
CA VAL A 336 -23.40 -0.76 -25.93
C VAL A 336 -22.05 -0.22 -26.39
N LEU A 337 -21.78 -0.33 -27.70
CA LEU A 337 -20.56 0.17 -28.32
C LEU A 337 -20.56 1.70 -28.42
N VAL A 338 -19.56 2.32 -27.80
CA VAL A 338 -19.25 3.74 -27.95
C VAL A 338 -17.86 3.90 -28.57
N ASN A 339 -17.81 4.68 -29.64
CA ASN A 339 -16.60 5.04 -30.36
C ASN A 339 -16.62 6.53 -30.72
N ILE A 340 -15.56 6.99 -31.40
CA ILE A 340 -15.40 8.39 -31.80
C ILE A 340 -16.59 8.93 -32.62
N GLY A 341 -17.24 8.07 -33.43
CA GLY A 341 -18.33 8.46 -34.32
C GLY A 341 -19.66 8.73 -33.59
N ASN A 342 -19.94 8.01 -32.50
CA ASN A 342 -21.21 8.11 -31.78
C ASN A 342 -21.09 8.71 -30.36
N ILE A 343 -19.89 9.03 -29.87
CA ILE A 343 -19.65 9.54 -28.51
C ILE A 343 -20.58 10.70 -28.11
N ARG A 344 -20.90 11.61 -29.04
CA ARG A 344 -21.77 12.78 -28.79
C ARG A 344 -23.22 12.43 -28.49
N GLN A 345 -23.66 11.22 -28.82
CA GLN A 345 -25.03 10.73 -28.59
C GLN A 345 -25.20 10.15 -27.18
N HIS A 346 -24.11 10.00 -26.44
CA HIS A 346 -24.09 9.26 -25.18
C HIS A 346 -23.55 10.10 -24.02
N ARG A 347 -23.93 9.72 -22.79
CA ARG A 347 -23.32 10.22 -21.55
C ARG A 347 -22.86 9.01 -20.74
N CYS A 348 -21.56 8.97 -20.40
CA CYS A 348 -20.94 7.83 -19.70
C CYS A 348 -21.74 7.35 -18.47
N ARG A 349 -22.08 8.26 -17.53
CA ARG A 349 -22.88 7.95 -16.32
C ARG A 349 -24.25 7.32 -16.58
N LYS A 350 -24.88 7.64 -17.71
CA LYS A 350 -26.20 7.10 -18.05
C LYS A 350 -26.10 5.72 -18.69
N LEU A 351 -24.94 5.36 -19.23
CA LEU A 351 -24.72 4.09 -19.92
C LEU A 351 -24.24 3.00 -18.97
N GLN A 352 -23.29 3.31 -18.06
CA GLN A 352 -22.68 2.33 -17.18
C GLN A 352 -23.69 1.82 -16.14
N LYS A 353 -24.01 0.52 -16.17
CA LYS A 353 -24.69 -0.17 -15.08
C LYS A 353 -23.71 -0.48 -13.96
N GLU A 354 -24.19 -0.45 -12.72
CA GLU A 354 -23.36 -0.61 -11.52
C GLU A 354 -22.67 -1.98 -11.42
N TYR A 355 -23.35 -3.05 -11.83
CA TYR A 355 -22.91 -4.43 -11.67
C TYR A 355 -22.38 -5.07 -12.96
N CYS A 356 -22.04 -4.27 -13.97
CA CYS A 356 -21.58 -4.80 -15.25
C CYS A 356 -20.13 -4.40 -15.56
N TRP A 357 -19.41 -5.31 -16.20
CA TRP A 357 -18.13 -5.06 -16.83
C TRP A 357 -18.29 -4.15 -18.05
N THR A 358 -17.29 -3.31 -18.26
CA THR A 358 -17.12 -2.53 -19.49
C THR A 358 -15.81 -2.92 -20.14
N LYS A 359 -15.89 -3.39 -21.39
CA LYS A 359 -14.72 -3.69 -22.20
C LYS A 359 -14.20 -2.39 -22.78
N VAL A 360 -12.90 -2.17 -22.64
CA VAL A 360 -12.19 -1.02 -23.19
C VAL A 360 -11.21 -1.53 -24.25
N THR A 361 -11.15 -0.83 -25.38
CA THR A 361 -10.29 -1.21 -26.50
C THR A 361 -9.48 -0.02 -26.97
N PHE A 362 -8.17 -0.19 -27.03
CA PHE A 362 -7.19 0.79 -27.47
C PHE A 362 -6.62 0.34 -28.80
N VAL A 363 -6.88 1.07 -29.88
CA VAL A 363 -6.36 0.78 -31.22
C VAL A 363 -5.15 1.66 -31.50
N HIS A 364 -4.00 1.05 -31.74
CA HIS A 364 -2.72 1.77 -31.84
C HIS A 364 -1.76 1.19 -32.89
N ASN A 365 -2.17 0.18 -33.66
CA ASN A 365 -1.44 -0.36 -34.82
C ASN A 365 -0.04 -0.88 -34.50
N LYS A 366 0.11 -1.55 -33.35
CA LYS A 366 1.39 -2.10 -32.86
C LYS A 366 2.51 -1.07 -32.66
N ARG A 367 2.19 0.22 -32.64
CA ARG A 367 3.17 1.30 -32.48
C ARG A 367 3.76 1.44 -31.08
N PHE A 368 3.07 0.90 -30.07
CA PHE A 368 3.42 1.05 -28.67
C PHE A 368 3.25 -0.29 -27.95
N SER A 369 4.10 -0.53 -26.97
CA SER A 369 3.98 -1.62 -26.01
C SER A 369 2.86 -1.33 -25.00
N GLU A 370 2.40 -2.38 -24.33
CA GLU A 370 1.46 -2.28 -23.21
C GLU A 370 1.97 -1.31 -22.13
N SER A 371 3.23 -1.48 -21.71
CA SER A 371 3.82 -0.66 -20.65
C SER A 371 3.85 0.84 -21.03
N GLU A 372 4.17 1.17 -22.28
CA GLU A 372 4.18 2.56 -22.75
C GLU A 372 2.79 3.19 -22.75
N ILE A 373 1.77 2.46 -23.26
CA ILE A 373 0.38 2.93 -23.28
C ILE A 373 -0.11 3.13 -21.85
N MET A 374 0.03 2.11 -21.01
CA MET A 374 -0.51 2.12 -19.64
C MET A 374 0.18 3.18 -18.79
N LYS A 375 1.51 3.32 -18.88
CA LYS A 375 2.26 4.39 -18.20
C LYS A 375 1.79 5.77 -18.64
N HIS A 376 1.68 6.01 -19.95
CA HIS A 376 1.27 7.33 -20.45
C HIS A 376 -0.16 7.68 -20.03
N VAL A 377 -1.11 6.77 -20.20
CA VAL A 377 -2.52 6.97 -19.85
C VAL A 377 -2.69 7.24 -18.36
N THR A 378 -2.04 6.44 -17.51
CA THR A 378 -2.14 6.57 -16.06
C THR A 378 -1.50 7.85 -15.54
N THR A 379 -0.36 8.26 -16.10
CA THR A 379 0.34 9.47 -15.63
C THR A 379 -0.32 10.76 -16.13
N THR A 380 -0.90 10.77 -17.33
CA THR A 380 -1.42 12.01 -17.96
C THR A 380 -2.92 12.22 -17.78
N LEU A 381 -3.73 11.16 -17.77
CA LEU A 381 -5.18 11.26 -17.75
C LEU A 381 -5.80 10.72 -16.46
N LEU A 382 -5.24 9.65 -15.88
CA LEU A 382 -5.88 8.88 -14.82
C LEU A 382 -5.12 8.88 -13.48
N ASN A 383 -4.27 9.88 -13.24
CA ASN A 383 -3.39 9.88 -12.07
C ASN A 383 -4.19 9.97 -10.74
N ASP A 384 -5.32 10.66 -10.78
CA ASP A 384 -6.18 11.06 -9.66
C ASP A 384 -7.50 10.29 -9.59
N VAL A 385 -7.63 9.17 -10.31
CA VAL A 385 -8.83 8.29 -10.26
C VAL A 385 -8.43 6.82 -10.18
N TYR A 386 -9.30 5.97 -9.61
CA TYR A 386 -9.05 4.54 -9.54
C TYR A 386 -9.14 3.86 -10.90
N PHE A 387 -8.06 3.20 -11.31
CA PHE A 387 -7.96 2.51 -12.59
C PHE A 387 -7.23 1.18 -12.42
N PHE A 388 -7.99 0.09 -12.42
CA PHE A 388 -7.49 -1.28 -12.23
C PHE A 388 -7.95 -2.20 -13.37
N PRO A 389 -7.27 -2.16 -14.53
CA PRO A 389 -7.61 -2.98 -15.70
C PRO A 389 -7.50 -4.47 -15.42
N CYS A 390 -8.55 -5.21 -15.74
CA CYS A 390 -8.63 -6.66 -15.56
C CYS A 390 -8.65 -7.38 -16.92
N TYR A 391 -8.11 -8.60 -16.95
CA TYR A 391 -8.08 -9.49 -18.12
C TYR A 391 -7.51 -8.82 -19.38
N PHE A 392 -6.36 -8.18 -19.24
CA PHE A 392 -5.69 -7.50 -20.33
C PHE A 392 -5.24 -8.49 -21.42
N LYS A 393 -5.47 -8.15 -22.69
CA LYS A 393 -5.14 -8.98 -23.86
C LYS A 393 -4.78 -8.12 -25.06
N ARG A 394 -3.65 -8.40 -25.70
CA ARG A 394 -3.27 -7.84 -27.00
C ARG A 394 -3.91 -8.69 -28.12
N VAL A 395 -4.76 -8.08 -28.94
CA VAL A 395 -5.43 -8.73 -30.08
C VAL A 395 -5.00 -8.03 -31.38
N GLY A 396 -3.95 -8.50 -32.01
CA GLY A 396 -3.47 -7.92 -33.28
C GLY A 396 -2.91 -6.51 -33.13
N ASP A 397 -3.67 -5.51 -33.59
CA ASP A 397 -3.33 -4.08 -33.61
C ASP A 397 -3.92 -3.26 -32.45
N ARG A 398 -4.59 -3.94 -31.52
CA ARG A 398 -5.31 -3.34 -30.40
C ARG A 398 -5.08 -4.05 -29.07
N ASP A 399 -5.22 -3.27 -28.00
CA ASP A 399 -5.24 -3.73 -26.62
C ASP A 399 -6.67 -3.75 -26.10
N GLU A 400 -7.05 -4.83 -25.44
CA GLU A 400 -8.37 -5.03 -24.86
C GLU A 400 -8.25 -5.34 -23.36
N PHE A 401 -9.08 -4.72 -22.53
CA PHE A 401 -9.17 -5.02 -21.10
C PHE A 401 -10.56 -4.67 -20.58
N PHE A 402 -10.84 -5.04 -19.34
CA PHE A 402 -12.14 -4.81 -18.71
C PHE A 402 -12.01 -3.97 -17.46
N LEU A 403 -13.02 -3.13 -17.22
CA LEU A 403 -13.16 -2.31 -16.03
C LEU A 403 -14.49 -2.63 -15.33
N TYR A 404 -14.44 -2.67 -14.00
CA TYR A 404 -15.60 -2.90 -13.15
C TYR A 404 -15.53 -1.95 -11.94
N LYS A 405 -16.60 -1.20 -11.69
CA LYS A 405 -16.63 -0.14 -10.65
C LYS A 405 -15.50 0.91 -10.78
N ASN A 406 -15.05 1.22 -12.00
CA ASN A 406 -14.10 2.32 -12.31
C ASN A 406 -14.77 3.45 -13.12
N LEU A 407 -15.94 3.93 -12.69
CA LEU A 407 -16.75 4.91 -13.44
C LEU A 407 -16.00 6.22 -13.73
N GLU A 408 -15.25 6.75 -12.76
CA GLU A 408 -14.49 7.99 -12.94
C GLU A 408 -13.39 7.86 -13.99
N ALA A 409 -12.69 6.71 -14.04
CA ALA A 409 -11.70 6.45 -15.07
C ALA A 409 -12.34 6.34 -16.46
N LEU A 410 -13.50 5.67 -16.55
CA LEU A 410 -14.29 5.61 -17.79
C LEU A 410 -14.72 7.02 -18.24
N GLU A 411 -15.17 7.87 -17.33
CA GLU A 411 -15.51 9.26 -17.63
C GLU A 411 -14.34 10.08 -18.13
N LYS A 412 -13.17 9.97 -17.51
CA LYS A 412 -11.98 10.71 -17.96
C LYS A 412 -11.54 10.28 -19.36
N LEU A 413 -11.56 8.98 -19.63
CA LEU A 413 -11.28 8.44 -20.96
C LEU A 413 -12.36 8.84 -21.98
N PHE A 414 -13.63 8.90 -21.57
CA PHE A 414 -14.74 9.37 -22.43
C PHE A 414 -14.57 10.87 -22.76
N ASN A 415 -14.26 11.69 -21.76
CA ASN A 415 -14.10 13.14 -21.90
C ASN A 415 -12.83 13.54 -22.65
N SER A 416 -11.86 12.64 -22.82
CA SER A 416 -10.70 12.88 -23.71
C SER A 416 -11.07 12.88 -25.21
N GLY A 417 -12.33 12.60 -25.54
CA GLY A 417 -12.79 12.47 -26.93
C GLY A 417 -12.34 11.16 -27.57
N LEU A 418 -12.01 10.15 -26.77
CA LEU A 418 -11.57 8.82 -27.19
C LEU A 418 -10.34 8.82 -28.11
N LYS A 419 -9.48 9.83 -27.97
CA LYS A 419 -8.22 9.98 -28.72
C LYS A 419 -7.11 10.37 -27.75
N ILE A 420 -6.03 9.60 -27.76
CA ILE A 420 -4.84 9.87 -26.95
C ILE A 420 -3.64 10.04 -27.87
N ARG A 421 -2.91 11.14 -27.70
CA ARG A 421 -1.66 11.39 -28.44
C ARG A 421 -0.49 10.92 -27.59
N MET A 422 0.21 9.92 -28.09
CA MET A 422 1.37 9.35 -27.41
C MET A 422 2.64 10.17 -27.72
N PRO A 423 3.55 10.34 -26.74
CA PRO A 423 4.85 10.96 -26.94
C PRO A 423 5.81 10.01 -27.68
N THR A 424 6.75 10.56 -28.44
CA THR A 424 7.89 9.82 -29.01
C THR A 424 9.03 9.69 -27.99
N GLU A 425 10.08 8.94 -28.31
CA GLU A 425 11.25 8.67 -27.44
C GLU A 425 11.85 9.93 -26.76
N ASN A 426 11.75 11.11 -27.37
CA ASN A 426 12.22 12.39 -26.80
C ASN A 426 11.14 13.21 -26.05
N ASN A 427 10.05 12.60 -25.55
CA ASN A 427 8.91 13.27 -24.92
C ASN A 427 8.19 14.34 -25.79
N PHE A 428 8.49 14.38 -27.09
CA PHE A 428 7.83 15.26 -28.04
C PHE A 428 6.54 14.61 -28.56
N ILE A 429 5.48 15.39 -28.75
CA ILE A 429 4.23 14.94 -29.38
C ILE A 429 4.17 15.52 -30.80
N PRO A 430 4.47 14.75 -31.86
CA PRO A 430 4.43 15.25 -33.23
C PRO A 430 3.02 15.70 -33.59
N ARG A 431 2.87 16.89 -34.19
CA ARG A 431 1.56 17.42 -34.62
C ARG A 431 0.84 16.48 -35.62
N ASN A 432 1.59 15.65 -36.34
CA ASN A 432 1.09 14.70 -37.34
C ASN A 432 1.05 13.24 -36.84
N SER A 433 1.19 12.99 -35.53
CA SER A 433 1.07 11.61 -35.02
C SER A 433 -0.39 11.14 -35.05
N PHE A 434 -0.60 9.94 -35.57
CA PHE A 434 -1.91 9.29 -35.53
C PHE A 434 -2.24 8.92 -34.08
N PRO A 435 -3.34 9.44 -33.50
CA PRO A 435 -3.68 9.17 -32.11
C PRO A 435 -4.07 7.72 -31.90
N VAL A 436 -3.85 7.22 -30.69
CA VAL A 436 -4.46 5.99 -30.18
C VAL A 436 -5.96 6.26 -30.02
N THR A 437 -6.80 5.45 -30.64
CA THR A 437 -8.25 5.59 -30.56
C THR A 437 -8.82 4.61 -29.54
N ILE A 438 -9.76 5.08 -28.74
CA ILE A 438 -10.42 4.29 -27.71
C ILE A 438 -11.84 3.94 -28.17
N SER A 439 -12.29 2.74 -27.87
CA SER A 439 -13.72 2.40 -27.89
C SER A 439 -14.11 1.70 -26.60
N PHE A 440 -15.34 1.94 -26.16
CA PHE A 440 -15.94 1.24 -25.03
C PHE A 440 -17.02 0.32 -25.53
N ASN A 441 -17.12 -0.84 -24.92
CA ASN A 441 -18.33 -1.63 -24.98
C ASN A 441 -18.90 -1.75 -23.56
N PHE A 442 -19.95 -0.97 -23.29
CA PHE A 442 -20.55 -0.88 -21.97
C PHE A 442 -21.46 -2.08 -21.69
N ASN A 443 -21.47 -2.53 -20.44
CA ASN A 443 -22.38 -3.57 -19.95
C ASN A 443 -22.28 -4.90 -20.70
N VAL A 444 -21.05 -5.32 -21.01
CA VAL A 444 -20.80 -6.53 -21.81
C VAL A 444 -21.08 -7.82 -21.04
N SER A 445 -20.95 -7.80 -19.72
CA SER A 445 -21.32 -8.92 -18.85
C SER A 445 -21.67 -8.39 -17.47
N GLU A 446 -22.60 -9.03 -16.78
CA GLU A 446 -22.76 -8.85 -15.33
C GLU A 446 -21.57 -9.50 -14.60
N TYR A 447 -21.18 -8.91 -13.47
CA TYR A 447 -20.10 -9.42 -12.64
C TYR A 447 -20.50 -10.74 -11.96
N ASN A 448 -19.62 -11.74 -12.04
CA ASN A 448 -19.79 -13.02 -11.38
C ASN A 448 -18.78 -13.18 -10.23
N ASP A 449 -19.17 -13.82 -9.12
CA ASP A 449 -18.28 -13.98 -7.96
C ASP A 449 -17.01 -14.83 -8.20
N ASP A 450 -16.95 -15.56 -9.32
CA ASP A 450 -15.77 -16.34 -9.71
C ASP A 450 -14.74 -15.49 -10.50
N GLU A 451 -15.14 -14.28 -10.89
CA GLU A 451 -14.30 -13.30 -11.58
C GLU A 451 -13.56 -12.42 -10.55
N ILE A 452 -12.45 -11.82 -10.96
CA ILE A 452 -11.67 -10.94 -10.10
C ILE A 452 -12.43 -9.65 -9.81
N PHE A 453 -12.55 -9.34 -8.52
CA PHE A 453 -12.88 -8.01 -8.05
C PHE A 453 -11.64 -7.33 -7.48
N TRP A 454 -11.12 -6.33 -8.19
CA TRP A 454 -9.88 -5.63 -7.86
C TRP A 454 -9.82 -5.12 -6.42
N PHE A 455 -10.94 -4.62 -5.90
CA PHE A 455 -11.01 -4.04 -4.55
C PHE A 455 -10.73 -5.10 -3.47
N THR A 456 -11.43 -6.24 -3.54
CA THR A 456 -11.26 -7.34 -2.59
C THR A 456 -9.89 -8.01 -2.77
N LEU A 457 -9.41 -8.14 -4.01
CA LEU A 457 -8.10 -8.73 -4.30
C LEU A 457 -6.98 -7.88 -3.68
N ILE A 458 -6.97 -6.55 -3.90
CA ILE A 458 -5.98 -5.66 -3.29
C ILE A 458 -6.02 -5.73 -1.77
N ILE A 459 -7.21 -5.71 -1.15
CA ILE A 459 -7.33 -5.82 0.31
C ILE A 459 -6.80 -7.16 0.84
N SER A 460 -7.05 -8.26 0.13
CA SER A 460 -6.52 -9.57 0.52
C SER A 460 -4.99 -9.61 0.50
N VAL A 461 -4.38 -9.15 -0.60
CA VAL A 461 -2.91 -9.08 -0.73
C VAL A 461 -2.32 -8.12 0.31
N LEU A 462 -3.00 -7.00 0.59
CA LEU A 462 -2.59 -6.07 1.65
C LEU A 462 -2.61 -6.70 3.04
N SER A 463 -3.64 -7.49 3.35
CA SER A 463 -3.73 -8.21 4.63
C SER A 463 -2.54 -9.15 4.81
N ASP A 464 -2.16 -9.88 3.76
CA ASP A 464 -1.01 -10.79 3.78
C ASP A 464 0.35 -10.06 3.80
N SER A 465 0.37 -8.81 3.31
CA SER A 465 1.55 -7.94 3.27
C SER A 465 1.84 -7.26 4.61
N ILE A 466 0.92 -7.31 5.58
CA ILE A 466 1.11 -6.76 6.92
C ILE A 466 1.59 -7.86 7.84
N LYS A 467 2.84 -7.74 8.30
CA LYS A 467 3.42 -8.63 9.32
C LYS A 467 3.78 -7.79 10.53
N GLU A 468 3.16 -8.11 11.66
CA GLU A 468 3.25 -7.32 12.90
C GLU A 468 2.85 -5.86 12.65
N ASN A 469 3.81 -4.93 12.65
CA ASN A 469 3.60 -3.51 12.38
C ASN A 469 4.36 -3.02 11.13
N VAL A 470 4.81 -3.93 10.26
CA VAL A 470 5.49 -3.61 9.00
C VAL A 470 4.56 -3.90 7.83
N LEU A 471 4.42 -2.92 6.93
CA LEU A 471 3.69 -3.06 5.68
C LEU A 471 4.69 -3.29 4.53
N ASP A 472 4.75 -4.51 4.01
CA ASP A 472 5.66 -4.90 2.92
C ASP A 472 4.97 -4.88 1.54
N LEU A 473 5.10 -3.76 0.84
CA LEU A 473 4.64 -3.56 -0.54
C LEU A 473 5.78 -3.67 -1.55
N ASN A 474 6.87 -4.37 -1.23
CA ASN A 474 7.94 -4.56 -2.19
C ASN A 474 7.43 -5.33 -3.41
N ASN A 475 7.74 -4.84 -4.61
CA ASN A 475 7.28 -5.37 -5.89
C ASN A 475 5.74 -5.50 -6.00
N PHE A 476 4.98 -4.70 -5.25
CA PHE A 476 3.53 -4.87 -5.12
C PHE A 476 2.77 -4.98 -6.46
N PRO A 477 3.00 -4.12 -7.47
CA PRO A 477 2.33 -4.24 -8.77
C PRO A 477 2.60 -5.54 -9.53
N ARG A 478 3.65 -6.28 -9.16
CA ARG A 478 4.13 -7.50 -9.82
C ARG A 478 3.89 -8.75 -8.98
N ARG A 479 3.11 -8.64 -7.89
CA ARG A 479 2.67 -9.76 -7.08
C ARG A 479 1.93 -10.80 -7.96
N PRO A 480 2.22 -12.10 -7.84
CA PRO A 480 1.64 -13.14 -8.70
C PRO A 480 0.11 -13.21 -8.60
N GLU A 481 -0.45 -12.79 -7.48
CA GLU A 481 -1.89 -12.67 -7.24
C GLU A 481 -2.57 -11.71 -8.23
N PHE A 482 -1.83 -10.74 -8.78
CA PHE A 482 -2.31 -9.78 -9.77
C PHE A 482 -2.12 -10.23 -11.23
N HIS A 483 -1.84 -11.50 -11.52
CA HIS A 483 -1.61 -11.98 -12.89
C HIS A 483 -2.73 -11.68 -13.92
N LYS A 484 -3.95 -11.40 -13.47
CA LYS A 484 -5.12 -11.01 -14.30
C LYS A 484 -5.51 -9.55 -14.14
N MET A 485 -4.75 -8.75 -13.40
CA MET A 485 -5.05 -7.36 -13.09
C MET A 485 -3.80 -6.50 -13.14
N ILE A 486 -3.86 -5.39 -13.86
CA ILE A 486 -2.78 -4.40 -13.85
C ILE A 486 -3.01 -3.49 -12.64
N VAL A 487 -1.96 -3.26 -11.85
CA VAL A 487 -1.99 -2.39 -10.66
C VAL A 487 -1.06 -1.18 -10.87
N PRO A 488 -1.56 -0.08 -11.46
CA PRO A 488 -0.75 1.13 -11.61
C PRO A 488 -0.53 1.83 -10.27
N MET A 489 0.70 2.25 -9.98
CA MET A 489 1.05 3.03 -8.78
C MET A 489 0.85 4.55 -9.03
N THR A 490 -0.38 4.94 -9.36
CA THR A 490 -0.78 6.35 -9.49
C THR A 490 -1.03 7.00 -8.12
N LYS A 491 -1.24 8.32 -8.10
CA LYS A 491 -1.64 9.04 -6.89
C LYS A 491 -2.86 8.38 -6.22
N ALA A 492 -3.94 8.16 -6.97
CA ALA A 492 -5.17 7.60 -6.42
C ALA A 492 -5.00 6.14 -5.95
N SER A 493 -4.27 5.30 -6.69
CA SER A 493 -4.01 3.93 -6.26
C SER A 493 -3.20 3.89 -4.96
N LEU A 494 -2.20 4.75 -4.83
CA LEU A 494 -1.38 4.84 -3.62
C LEU A 494 -2.21 5.31 -2.42
N GLU A 495 -3.04 6.34 -2.59
CA GLU A 495 -3.98 6.82 -1.56
C GLU A 495 -4.92 5.71 -1.09
N PHE A 496 -5.47 4.93 -2.04
CA PHE A 496 -6.34 3.79 -1.75
C PHE A 496 -5.62 2.71 -0.93
N ILE A 497 -4.45 2.26 -1.41
CA ILE A 497 -3.62 1.21 -0.78
C ILE A 497 -3.29 1.62 0.65
N MET A 498 -2.81 2.85 0.85
CA MET A 498 -2.46 3.37 2.17
C MET A 498 -3.68 3.48 3.09
N THR A 499 -4.82 3.94 2.57
CA THR A 499 -6.06 4.04 3.35
C THR A 499 -6.55 2.66 3.80
N GLN A 500 -6.52 1.65 2.93
CA GLN A 500 -6.92 0.29 3.32
C GLN A 500 -5.90 -0.34 4.28
N ALA A 501 -4.60 -0.17 4.06
CA ALA A 501 -3.56 -0.68 4.96
C ALA A 501 -3.74 -0.12 6.37
N LYS A 502 -4.02 1.18 6.52
CA LYS A 502 -4.34 1.79 7.82
C LYS A 502 -5.57 1.17 8.47
N ARG A 503 -6.63 0.87 7.70
CA ARG A 503 -7.85 0.25 8.22
C ARG A 503 -7.60 -1.17 8.72
N LEU A 504 -6.71 -1.91 8.05
CA LEU A 504 -6.29 -3.26 8.44
C LEU A 504 -5.42 -3.23 9.70
N ASN A 505 -4.43 -2.33 9.76
CA ASN A 505 -3.61 -2.13 10.95
C ASN A 505 -3.22 -0.64 11.14
N PRO A 506 -3.80 0.07 12.13
CA PRO A 506 -3.45 1.47 12.39
C PRO A 506 -2.11 1.65 13.11
N ASN A 507 -1.47 0.57 13.59
CA ASN A 507 -0.23 0.62 14.36
C ASN A 507 1.04 0.46 13.51
N ILE A 508 0.93 0.50 12.17
CA ILE A 508 2.08 0.35 11.27
C ILE A 508 3.18 1.37 11.62
N THR A 509 4.40 0.86 11.83
CA THR A 509 5.60 1.64 12.18
C THR A 509 6.55 1.80 11.00
N ARG A 510 6.52 0.88 10.04
CA ARG A 510 7.37 0.87 8.85
C ARG A 510 6.57 0.51 7.60
N ILE A 511 6.82 1.24 6.51
CA ILE A 511 6.24 0.95 5.18
C ILE A 511 7.38 0.73 4.18
N ASP A 512 7.40 -0.42 3.52
CA ASP A 512 8.35 -0.80 2.49
C ASP A 512 7.66 -0.80 1.11
N ILE A 513 8.16 0.00 0.15
CA ILE A 513 7.60 0.15 -1.21
C ILE A 513 8.76 0.13 -2.22
N GLU A 514 9.57 -0.91 -2.20
CA GLU A 514 10.69 -1.07 -3.13
C GLU A 514 10.23 -1.60 -4.49
N ASN A 515 10.83 -1.10 -5.57
CA ASN A 515 10.62 -1.61 -6.93
C ASN A 515 9.14 -1.62 -7.38
N CYS A 516 8.44 -0.50 -7.20
CA CYS A 516 7.03 -0.34 -7.55
C CYS A 516 6.80 0.63 -8.72
N ASP A 517 7.87 1.05 -9.41
CA ASP A 517 7.83 2.05 -10.49
C ASP A 517 7.23 3.41 -10.05
N LEU A 518 7.28 3.74 -8.76
CA LEU A 518 6.68 4.96 -8.23
C LEU A 518 7.40 6.19 -8.81
N THR A 519 6.68 7.06 -9.52
CA THR A 519 7.25 8.28 -10.14
C THR A 519 6.97 9.53 -9.32
N SER A 520 5.99 9.50 -8.42
CA SER A 520 5.53 10.67 -7.67
C SER A 520 5.08 10.27 -6.27
N CYS A 521 5.44 11.08 -5.28
CA CYS A 521 5.06 10.90 -3.89
C CYS A 521 3.74 11.61 -3.52
N VAL A 522 3.10 12.32 -4.46
CA VAL A 522 1.91 13.17 -4.18
C VAL A 522 0.75 12.38 -3.56
N GLY A 523 0.63 11.08 -3.85
CA GLY A 523 -0.39 10.22 -3.23
C GLY A 523 -0.22 10.05 -1.72
N PHE A 524 0.93 10.42 -1.16
CA PHE A 524 1.16 10.39 0.29
C PHE A 524 0.58 11.61 1.03
N ASP A 525 0.38 12.74 0.34
CA ASP A 525 -0.01 14.03 0.96
C ASP A 525 -1.29 13.90 1.81
N SER A 526 -2.23 13.04 1.39
CA SER A 526 -3.54 12.87 2.01
C SER A 526 -3.65 11.67 2.96
N CYS A 527 -2.65 10.79 3.03
CA CYS A 527 -2.78 9.51 3.74
C CYS A 527 -1.67 9.18 4.75
N LEU A 528 -0.41 9.56 4.52
CA LEU A 528 0.68 9.11 5.41
C LEU A 528 0.59 9.70 6.81
N TYR A 529 0.20 10.97 6.94
CA TYR A 529 0.01 11.64 8.25
C TYR A 529 -1.04 10.95 9.12
N THR A 530 -1.87 10.10 8.51
CA THR A 530 -2.93 9.39 9.20
C THR A 530 -2.43 8.15 9.96
N PHE A 531 -1.17 7.71 9.77
CA PHE A 531 -0.54 6.62 10.51
C PHE A 531 0.14 7.16 11.79
N PRO A 532 -0.42 6.92 12.99
CA PRO A 532 0.04 7.56 14.22
C PRO A 532 1.42 7.10 14.71
N LYS A 533 1.88 5.92 14.27
CA LYS A 533 3.14 5.29 14.72
C LYS A 533 4.19 5.13 13.62
N LEU A 534 3.91 5.62 12.42
CA LEU A 534 4.84 5.48 11.29
C LEU A 534 6.10 6.30 11.56
N THR A 535 7.26 5.65 11.55
CA THR A 535 8.56 6.30 11.76
C THR A 535 9.53 6.04 10.62
N CYS A 536 9.32 5.00 9.82
CA CYS A 536 10.24 4.57 8.79
C CYS A 536 9.53 4.33 7.44
N ILE A 537 10.11 4.84 6.35
CA ILE A 537 9.62 4.56 4.99
C ILE A 537 10.76 4.17 4.05
N ASN A 538 10.58 3.09 3.31
CA ASN A 538 11.55 2.63 2.32
C ASN A 538 10.95 2.72 0.92
N LEU A 539 11.61 3.50 0.07
CA LEU A 539 11.21 3.83 -1.30
C LEU A 539 12.29 3.48 -2.33
N ARG A 540 13.23 2.58 -1.99
CA ARG A 540 14.33 2.20 -2.87
C ARG A 540 13.87 1.73 -4.25
N ASN A 541 14.76 1.88 -5.24
CA ASN A 541 14.58 1.34 -6.59
C ASN A 541 13.23 1.75 -7.23
N ASN A 542 12.86 3.02 -7.11
CA ASN A 542 11.71 3.61 -7.79
C ASN A 542 12.16 4.68 -8.79
N LYS A 543 11.25 5.51 -9.27
CA LYS A 543 11.51 6.55 -10.29
C LYS A 543 11.24 7.96 -9.73
N ILE A 544 11.51 8.15 -8.44
CA ILE A 544 11.20 9.38 -7.71
C ILE A 544 12.31 10.41 -7.95
N SER A 545 11.95 11.59 -8.47
CA SER A 545 12.88 12.71 -8.64
C SER A 545 12.75 13.80 -7.57
N THR A 546 11.62 13.83 -6.84
CA THR A 546 11.26 14.84 -5.83
C THR A 546 10.38 14.23 -4.73
N LEU A 547 10.50 14.71 -3.49
CA LEU A 547 9.66 14.27 -2.35
C LEU A 547 8.36 15.08 -2.16
N HIS A 548 7.86 15.73 -3.21
CA HIS A 548 6.56 16.39 -3.16
C HIS A 548 5.47 15.34 -2.87
N GLY A 549 4.83 15.41 -1.70
CA GLY A 549 4.09 14.30 -1.11
C GLY A 549 4.29 14.14 0.40
N PHE A 550 5.41 14.64 0.92
CA PHE A 550 5.84 14.44 2.30
C PHE A 550 5.66 15.65 3.23
N LYS A 551 5.08 16.76 2.74
CA LYS A 551 5.04 18.06 3.45
C LYS A 551 4.39 18.00 4.85
N ASN A 552 3.50 17.02 5.09
CA ASN A 552 2.76 16.86 6.34
C ASN A 552 3.16 15.59 7.12
N CYS A 553 4.40 15.11 7.01
CA CYS A 553 4.85 13.86 7.63
C CYS A 553 5.95 14.04 8.71
N PRO A 554 5.70 14.80 9.79
CA PRO A 554 6.72 15.09 10.81
C PRO A 554 7.13 13.86 11.66
N MET A 555 6.37 12.77 11.60
CA MET A 555 6.61 11.53 12.34
C MET A 555 7.71 10.65 11.75
N ILE A 556 8.09 10.89 10.49
CA ILE A 556 9.10 10.07 9.80
C ILE A 556 10.49 10.47 10.30
N HIS A 557 11.21 9.50 10.85
CA HIS A 557 12.56 9.63 11.38
C HIS A 557 13.60 8.89 10.52
N GLU A 558 13.19 7.94 9.69
CA GLU A 558 14.07 7.19 8.81
C GLU A 558 13.46 7.06 7.41
N ILE A 559 14.28 7.30 6.38
CA ILE A 559 13.88 7.15 4.98
C ILE A 559 14.96 6.47 4.16
N PHE A 560 14.55 5.58 3.24
CA PHE A 560 15.44 4.95 2.26
C PHE A 560 15.00 5.29 0.83
N LEU A 561 15.93 5.74 0.00
CA LEU A 561 15.72 6.31 -1.33
C LEU A 561 16.75 5.83 -2.36
N ASP A 562 17.71 4.96 -2.00
CA ASP A 562 18.70 4.38 -2.92
C ASP A 562 18.09 3.97 -4.28
N GLU A 563 18.85 4.13 -5.36
CA GLU A 563 18.44 3.77 -6.73
C GLU A 563 17.22 4.57 -7.26
N ASN A 564 17.00 5.79 -6.78
CA ASN A 564 16.03 6.73 -7.35
C ASN A 564 16.74 7.90 -8.06
N PRO A 565 16.12 8.53 -9.10
CA PRO A 565 16.65 9.73 -9.75
C PRO A 565 16.95 10.89 -8.79
N ILE A 566 16.30 10.94 -7.63
CA ILE A 566 16.55 11.95 -6.60
C ILE A 566 18.01 11.94 -6.10
N CYS A 567 18.66 10.76 -6.12
CA CYS A 567 20.05 10.53 -5.71
C CYS A 567 21.08 11.08 -6.71
N ASN A 568 20.67 11.53 -7.91
CA ASN A 568 21.58 12.15 -8.88
C ASN A 568 22.09 13.55 -8.46
N ARG A 569 21.67 14.05 -7.29
CA ARG A 569 22.11 15.33 -6.72
C ARG A 569 23.45 15.19 -6.01
N SER A 570 24.14 16.31 -5.77
CA SER A 570 25.29 16.29 -4.86
C SER A 570 24.83 15.85 -3.45
N PRO A 571 25.67 15.24 -2.62
CA PRO A 571 25.21 14.72 -1.33
C PRO A 571 24.70 15.81 -0.38
N LYS A 572 25.29 17.02 -0.45
CA LYS A 572 24.81 18.21 0.26
C LYS A 572 23.42 18.63 -0.23
N ASP A 573 23.22 18.68 -1.54
CA ASP A 573 21.93 19.06 -2.12
C ASP A 573 20.87 17.98 -1.92
N TYR A 574 21.27 16.71 -1.92
CA TYR A 574 20.41 15.56 -1.64
C TYR A 574 19.87 15.63 -0.21
N VAL A 575 20.75 15.80 0.78
CA VAL A 575 20.36 15.93 2.19
C VAL A 575 19.53 17.20 2.42
N ALA A 576 19.95 18.34 1.87
CA ALA A 576 19.19 19.59 1.96
C ALA A 576 17.78 19.45 1.37
N HIS A 577 17.66 18.80 0.21
CA HIS A 577 16.37 18.54 -0.42
C HIS A 577 15.51 17.57 0.39
N ILE A 578 16.07 16.56 1.06
CA ILE A 578 15.27 15.69 1.94
C ILE A 578 14.77 16.45 3.17
N ILE A 579 15.65 17.23 3.82
CA ILE A 579 15.33 18.01 5.02
C ILE A 579 14.24 19.07 4.73
N GLU A 580 14.21 19.61 3.51
CA GLU A 580 13.16 20.53 3.04
C GLU A 580 11.74 19.94 3.21
N TYR A 581 11.58 18.63 2.94
CA TYR A 581 10.28 17.95 3.04
C TYR A 581 10.09 17.17 4.35
N LEU A 582 11.17 16.68 4.94
CA LEU A 582 11.17 15.86 6.16
C LEU A 582 12.11 16.47 7.22
N PRO A 583 11.70 17.55 7.90
CA PRO A 583 12.58 18.30 8.80
C PRO A 583 12.97 17.56 10.09
N ASN A 584 12.31 16.43 10.40
CA ASN A 584 12.54 15.60 11.60
C ASN A 584 13.23 14.27 11.29
N VAL A 585 13.68 14.08 10.05
CA VAL A 585 14.43 12.88 9.66
C VAL A 585 15.75 12.82 10.43
N LYS A 586 16.10 11.63 10.90
CA LYS A 586 17.34 11.35 11.64
C LYS A 586 18.25 10.42 10.86
N PHE A 587 17.68 9.53 10.06
CA PHE A 587 18.39 8.55 9.24
C PHE A 587 17.96 8.68 7.77
N ILE A 588 18.95 8.78 6.88
CA ILE A 588 18.74 8.76 5.42
C ILE A 588 19.60 7.62 4.87
N ASP A 589 18.98 6.68 4.16
CA ASP A 589 19.64 5.50 3.58
C ASP A 589 20.41 4.66 4.63
N GLY A 590 19.90 4.63 5.87
CA GLY A 590 20.52 3.95 7.01
C GLY A 590 21.65 4.74 7.69
N LEU A 591 21.96 5.95 7.21
CA LEU A 591 23.00 6.82 7.77
C LEU A 591 22.40 7.90 8.68
N LYS A 592 22.94 8.04 9.89
CA LYS A 592 22.48 9.07 10.84
C LYS A 592 23.01 10.47 10.48
N LEU A 593 22.15 11.47 10.61
CA LEU A 593 22.51 12.89 10.48
C LEU A 593 23.21 13.40 11.76
N ASN A 594 24.21 14.29 11.60
CA ASN A 594 24.85 15.00 12.71
C ASN A 594 24.01 16.20 13.20
N GLU A 595 24.47 16.88 14.25
CA GLU A 595 23.81 18.07 14.82
C GLU A 595 23.65 19.22 13.80
N GLN A 596 24.55 19.32 12.83
CA GLN A 596 24.49 20.30 11.73
C GLN A 596 23.53 19.87 10.60
N ARG A 597 22.77 18.78 10.78
CA ARG A 597 21.88 18.17 9.78
C ARG A 597 22.58 17.88 8.45
N SER A 598 23.83 17.45 8.54
CA SER A 598 24.60 16.87 7.44
C SER A 598 24.89 15.40 7.79
N LEU A 599 25.15 14.55 6.80
CA LEU A 599 25.63 13.20 7.15
C LEU A 599 27.01 13.35 7.78
N VAL A 600 27.20 12.72 8.95
CA VAL A 600 28.37 12.88 9.84
C VAL A 600 29.69 12.63 9.09
N TYR A 601 29.64 11.87 8.01
CA TYR A 601 30.78 11.58 7.14
C TYR A 601 30.34 11.59 5.68
N PHE A 602 30.51 12.71 4.98
CA PHE A 602 30.62 12.71 3.52
C PHE A 602 32.07 12.57 3.09
N GLN A 603 32.62 11.41 3.41
CA GLN A 603 33.42 10.71 2.42
C GLN A 603 32.42 9.80 1.66
N ASN A 604 31.94 10.24 0.48
CA ASN A 604 31.95 9.44 -0.76
C ASN A 604 30.66 9.28 -1.55
N TYR A 605 30.75 9.60 -2.84
CA TYR A 605 29.84 9.23 -3.90
C TYR A 605 29.99 7.73 -4.19
N LEU A 606 29.06 6.92 -3.69
CA LEU A 606 28.93 5.52 -4.12
C LEU A 606 27.66 5.37 -4.95
N ILE A 607 27.88 5.17 -6.25
CA ILE A 607 26.86 4.82 -7.24
C ILE A 607 26.08 3.56 -6.83
N LYS A 608 26.58 2.74 -5.88
CA LYS A 608 25.94 1.51 -5.37
C LYS A 608 26.31 1.24 -3.90
N SER A 609 25.32 1.02 -3.03
CA SER A 609 25.50 0.78 -1.58
C SER A 609 26.37 -0.44 -1.24
N ASN A 610 26.41 -1.45 -2.12
CA ASN A 610 27.15 -2.70 -1.93
C ASN A 610 28.69 -2.58 -1.97
N CYS A 611 29.25 -1.49 -2.51
CA CYS A 611 30.71 -1.31 -2.58
C CYS A 611 31.30 -0.63 -1.34
N TYR A 612 30.47 -0.05 -0.45
CA TYR A 612 30.92 0.73 0.70
C TYR A 612 31.88 -0.02 1.62
N PRO A 613 31.58 -1.25 2.10
CA PRO A 613 32.47 -1.95 3.03
C PRO A 613 33.85 -2.23 2.41
N VAL A 614 33.87 -2.57 1.13
CA VAL A 614 35.08 -2.91 0.37
C VAL A 614 35.94 -1.66 0.15
N VAL A 615 35.31 -0.56 -0.27
CA VAL A 615 36.00 0.72 -0.52
C VAL A 615 36.55 1.29 0.78
N ASN A 616 35.76 1.30 1.85
CA ASN A 616 36.20 1.83 3.14
C ASN A 616 37.39 1.03 3.69
N THR A 617 37.32 -0.30 3.65
CA THR A 617 38.43 -1.18 4.06
C THR A 617 39.69 -0.91 3.24
N PHE A 618 39.56 -0.79 1.91
CA PHE A 618 40.68 -0.50 1.03
C PHE A 618 41.32 0.87 1.36
N ILE A 619 40.52 1.91 1.53
CA ILE A 619 40.99 3.28 1.78
C ILE A 619 41.68 3.38 3.14
N SER A 620 41.06 2.88 4.21
CA SER A 620 41.67 2.85 5.54
C SER A 620 43.00 2.12 5.50
N GLN A 621 43.02 0.89 5.00
CA GLN A 621 44.25 0.09 4.93
C GLN A 621 45.33 0.78 4.09
N PHE A 622 44.98 1.34 2.94
CA PHE A 622 45.92 1.96 2.03
C PHE A 622 46.55 3.22 2.64
N PHE A 623 45.74 4.17 3.10
CA PHE A 623 46.24 5.46 3.59
C PHE A 623 46.88 5.36 4.98
N GLU A 624 46.40 4.49 5.87
CA GLU A 624 47.07 4.20 7.14
C GLU A 624 48.47 3.59 6.91
N THR A 625 48.58 2.61 6.00
CA THR A 625 49.88 2.04 5.65
C THR A 625 50.76 3.08 4.96
N TRP A 626 50.18 3.95 4.13
CA TRP A 626 50.89 5.02 3.43
C TRP A 626 51.53 6.04 4.37
N ASP A 627 50.81 6.44 5.42
CA ASP A 627 51.31 7.39 6.42
C ASP A 627 52.21 6.74 7.49
N SER A 628 52.18 5.40 7.60
CA SER A 628 53.05 4.65 8.50
C SER A 628 54.51 4.54 8.01
N PHE A 629 55.38 4.01 8.88
CA PHE A 629 56.74 3.61 8.53
C PHE A 629 56.80 2.45 7.52
N GLU A 630 55.68 1.75 7.32
CA GLU A 630 55.59 0.55 6.50
C GLU A 630 55.07 0.81 5.08
N ARG A 631 55.16 2.05 4.58
CA ARG A 631 54.69 2.46 3.24
C ARG A 631 55.15 1.51 2.11
N THR A 632 56.35 0.94 2.19
CA THR A 632 56.86 -0.02 1.19
C THR A 632 56.04 -1.32 1.12
N LYS A 633 55.33 -1.71 2.20
CA LYS A 633 54.44 -2.88 2.18
C LYS A 633 53.26 -2.71 1.23
N LEU A 634 52.89 -1.48 0.87
CA LEU A 634 51.83 -1.21 -0.12
C LEU A 634 52.13 -1.79 -1.48
N VAL A 635 53.40 -2.03 -1.81
CA VAL A 635 53.81 -2.69 -3.07
C VAL A 635 53.12 -4.04 -3.24
N LYS A 636 52.81 -4.76 -2.15
CA LYS A 636 52.05 -6.01 -2.17
C LYS A 636 50.61 -5.86 -2.67
N MET A 637 50.06 -4.65 -2.66
CA MET A 637 48.72 -4.35 -3.21
C MET A 637 48.76 -4.11 -4.73
N TYR A 638 49.93 -4.01 -5.34
CA TYR A 638 50.09 -3.84 -6.79
C TYR A 638 50.27 -5.20 -7.50
N LYS A 639 50.13 -5.18 -8.82
CA LYS A 639 50.46 -6.27 -9.73
C LYS A 639 51.85 -6.02 -10.31
N SER A 640 52.44 -7.07 -10.88
CA SER A 640 53.73 -7.01 -11.56
C SER A 640 53.80 -5.99 -12.72
N ASN A 641 52.66 -5.71 -13.36
CA ASN A 641 52.54 -4.75 -14.47
C ASN A 641 51.77 -3.48 -14.12
N SER A 642 51.61 -3.16 -12.83
CA SER A 642 50.89 -1.96 -12.42
C SER A 642 51.61 -0.69 -12.83
N VAL A 643 50.83 0.36 -13.09
CA VAL A 643 51.37 1.67 -13.49
C VAL A 643 51.07 2.69 -12.42
N PHE A 644 52.10 3.38 -11.93
CA PHE A 644 52.00 4.54 -11.06
C PHE A 644 52.45 5.80 -11.80
N THR A 645 51.69 6.88 -11.65
CA THR A 645 52.08 8.21 -12.14
C THR A 645 51.80 9.29 -11.10
N PHE A 646 52.70 10.27 -11.05
CA PHE A 646 52.63 11.39 -10.13
C PHE A 646 52.57 12.70 -10.91
N SER A 647 51.63 13.56 -10.56
CA SER A 647 51.52 14.91 -11.12
C SER A 647 51.44 15.92 -9.98
N ILE A 648 52.04 17.08 -10.18
CA ILE A 648 51.87 18.23 -9.28
C ILE A 648 51.53 19.47 -10.10
N TYR A 649 50.52 20.21 -9.65
CA TYR A 649 50.17 21.52 -10.13
C TYR A 649 50.37 22.52 -9.00
N TYR A 650 51.40 23.35 -9.13
CA TYR A 650 51.71 24.39 -8.16
C TYR A 650 52.06 25.68 -8.89
N ASP A 651 51.46 26.78 -8.44
CA ASP A 651 51.70 28.15 -8.91
C ASP A 651 52.18 29.01 -7.72
N ASN A 652 53.05 29.98 -7.99
CA ASN A 652 53.66 30.85 -6.97
C ASN A 652 52.61 31.70 -6.23
N SER A 653 51.42 31.89 -6.81
CA SER A 653 50.29 32.60 -6.19
C SER A 653 49.71 31.89 -4.94
N ILE A 654 50.06 30.62 -4.70
CA ILE A 654 49.49 29.80 -3.62
C ILE A 654 50.16 30.06 -2.26
N SER A 655 51.40 30.55 -2.21
CA SER A 655 52.11 30.75 -0.94
C SER A 655 51.41 31.73 0.01
N SER A 656 50.64 32.69 -0.54
CA SER A 656 49.82 33.63 0.23
C SER A 656 48.65 32.95 0.93
N ASN A 657 48.03 31.94 0.32
CA ASN A 657 46.87 31.23 0.89
C ASN A 657 47.26 30.29 2.05
N LEU A 658 48.51 29.83 2.08
CA LEU A 658 49.00 28.85 3.04
C LEU A 658 49.59 29.47 4.31
N ASN A 659 49.84 30.78 4.36
CA ASN A 659 50.61 31.45 5.41
C ASN A 659 51.98 30.79 5.68
N VAL A 660 52.59 30.20 4.65
CA VAL A 660 53.93 29.58 4.72
C VAL A 660 54.93 30.42 3.94
N SER A 661 56.11 30.67 4.52
CA SER A 661 57.18 31.40 3.83
C SER A 661 57.64 30.66 2.57
N PHE A 662 57.73 31.38 1.45
CA PHE A 662 58.20 30.85 0.17
C PHE A 662 59.56 30.15 0.27
N ALA A 663 60.45 30.62 1.14
CA ALA A 663 61.77 30.04 1.37
C ALA A 663 61.71 28.60 1.96
N LYS A 664 60.66 28.26 2.72
CA LYS A 664 60.45 26.90 3.27
C LYS A 664 59.77 25.97 2.28
N LEU A 665 58.89 26.51 1.46
CA LEU A 665 58.03 25.75 0.57
C LEU A 665 58.70 25.42 -0.78
N TYR A 666 59.54 26.31 -1.29
CA TYR A 666 60.22 26.15 -2.58
C TYR A 666 61.09 24.88 -2.69
N PRO A 667 61.95 24.52 -1.71
CA PRO A 667 62.78 23.32 -1.79
C PRO A 667 61.95 22.02 -1.88
N ARG A 668 60.82 21.95 -1.18
CA ARG A 668 59.94 20.77 -1.18
C ARG A 668 59.26 20.57 -2.52
N ILE A 669 58.75 21.65 -3.10
CA ILE A 669 58.14 21.60 -4.44
C ILE A 669 59.19 21.23 -5.49
N GLN A 670 60.41 21.77 -5.39
CA GLN A 670 61.48 21.45 -6.33
C GLN A 670 61.81 19.94 -6.36
N ALA A 671 61.82 19.28 -5.19
CA ALA A 671 62.01 17.84 -5.11
C ALA A 671 60.88 17.07 -5.83
N LEU A 672 59.62 17.47 -5.62
CA LEU A 672 58.45 16.83 -6.26
C LEU A 672 58.35 17.10 -7.76
N ILE A 673 58.83 18.27 -8.24
CA ILE A 673 58.84 18.62 -9.66
C ILE A 673 59.66 17.61 -10.48
N THR A 674 60.70 17.01 -9.91
CA THR A 674 61.51 16.00 -10.62
C THR A 674 60.68 14.77 -11.01
N LEU A 675 59.68 14.41 -10.19
CA LEU A 675 58.77 13.28 -10.39
C LEU A 675 57.51 13.65 -11.19
N ASN A 676 57.35 14.94 -11.54
CA ASN A 676 56.11 15.44 -12.12
C ASN A 676 55.89 14.89 -13.53
N ARG A 677 54.65 14.44 -13.79
CA ARG A 677 54.15 14.03 -15.10
C ARG A 677 52.91 14.85 -15.46
N ASN A 678 53.09 16.15 -15.68
CA ASN A 678 52.02 17.04 -16.15
C ASN A 678 52.22 17.33 -17.65
N LEU A 679 51.48 16.61 -18.50
CA LEU A 679 51.58 16.71 -19.96
C LEU A 679 51.28 18.11 -20.51
N ASN A 680 50.55 18.94 -19.75
CA ASN A 680 50.21 20.31 -20.16
C ASN A 680 51.31 21.32 -19.81
N LYS A 681 52.27 20.96 -18.95
CA LYS A 681 53.30 21.89 -18.43
C LYS A 681 54.72 21.49 -18.79
N ILE A 682 55.00 20.20 -18.95
CA ILE A 682 56.35 19.69 -19.21
C ILE A 682 56.53 19.50 -20.71
N SER A 683 57.45 20.27 -21.32
CA SER A 683 57.80 20.15 -22.73
C SER A 683 58.77 19.01 -23.03
N ASN A 684 59.55 18.57 -22.04
CA ASN A 684 60.51 17.47 -22.19
C ASN A 684 59.80 16.11 -22.12
N MET A 685 59.49 15.53 -23.28
CA MET A 685 58.79 14.24 -23.36
C MET A 685 59.60 13.05 -22.82
N ASN A 686 60.94 13.09 -22.84
CA ASN A 686 61.75 12.01 -22.28
C ASN A 686 61.55 11.92 -20.77
N GLN A 687 61.59 13.07 -20.07
CA GLN A 687 61.30 13.14 -18.63
C GLN A 687 59.90 12.65 -18.29
N VAL A 688 58.90 13.00 -19.11
CA VAL A 688 57.51 12.57 -18.93
C VAL A 688 57.35 11.05 -19.06
N MET A 689 58.11 10.43 -19.98
CA MET A 689 58.11 8.98 -20.19
C MET A 689 58.86 8.27 -19.06
N ASP A 690 60.00 8.80 -18.62
CA ASP A 690 60.81 8.26 -17.52
C ASP A 690 60.07 8.30 -16.17
N ASN A 691 59.16 9.27 -16.00
CA ASN A 691 58.34 9.41 -14.78
C ASN A 691 57.12 8.46 -14.74
N VAL A 692 56.95 7.58 -15.72
CA VAL A 692 55.95 6.49 -15.65
C VAL A 692 56.55 5.29 -14.93
N CYS A 693 56.00 4.96 -13.77
CA CYS A 693 56.56 3.93 -12.91
C CYS A 693 55.81 2.62 -13.14
N ILE A 694 56.46 1.65 -13.78
CA ILE A 694 55.84 0.36 -14.12
C ILE A 694 56.42 -0.75 -13.24
N GLY A 695 55.53 -1.49 -12.58
CA GLY A 695 55.83 -2.66 -11.78
C GLY A 695 56.30 -2.37 -10.36
N GLU A 696 56.19 -3.40 -9.52
CA GLU A 696 56.36 -3.35 -8.06
C GLU A 696 57.66 -2.67 -7.61
N LYS A 697 58.80 -3.03 -8.20
CA LYS A 697 60.12 -2.47 -7.83
C LYS A 697 60.23 -0.97 -8.07
N ASN A 698 59.74 -0.48 -9.21
CA ASN A 698 59.82 0.93 -9.56
C ASN A 698 58.86 1.76 -8.72
N ILE A 699 57.68 1.20 -8.42
CA ILE A 699 56.70 1.81 -7.52
C ILE A 699 57.29 1.93 -6.10
N GLU A 700 57.96 0.88 -5.60
CA GLU A 700 58.62 0.90 -4.30
C GLU A 700 59.66 2.02 -4.18
N ILE A 701 60.56 2.14 -5.18
CA ILE A 701 61.59 3.18 -5.22
C ILE A 701 60.97 4.58 -5.14
N ILE A 702 59.85 4.78 -5.83
CA ILE A 702 59.18 6.09 -5.87
C ILE A 702 58.45 6.38 -4.56
N PHE A 703 57.85 5.38 -3.92
CA PHE A 703 57.21 5.56 -2.60
C PHE A 703 58.21 5.96 -1.52
N GLN A 704 59.46 5.52 -1.63
CA GLN A 704 60.56 5.95 -0.76
C GLN A 704 61.03 7.38 -1.05
N LYS A 705 60.94 7.84 -2.32
CA LYS A 705 61.30 9.22 -2.70
C LYS A 705 60.23 10.25 -2.35
N LEU A 706 58.96 9.84 -2.24
CA LEU A 706 57.86 10.73 -1.88
C LEU A 706 57.92 11.11 -0.39
N PRO A 707 57.56 12.35 -0.04
CA PRO A 707 57.66 12.85 1.33
C PRO A 707 56.80 12.04 2.30
N LYS A 708 57.15 12.10 3.58
CA LYS A 708 56.31 11.56 4.65
C LYS A 708 55.08 12.44 4.78
N THR A 709 53.92 11.80 4.93
CA THR A 709 52.63 12.49 4.92
C THR A 709 51.80 12.09 6.14
N LYS A 710 50.81 12.93 6.47
CA LYS A 710 49.68 12.57 7.34
C LYS A 710 48.39 13.03 6.68
N HIS A 711 47.56 12.09 6.26
CA HIS A 711 46.30 12.37 5.61
C HIS A 711 45.22 12.73 6.63
N HIS A 712 44.43 13.74 6.30
CA HIS A 712 43.30 14.15 7.12
C HIS A 712 42.05 13.48 6.57
N PHE A 713 41.76 12.27 7.04
CA PHE A 713 40.59 11.49 6.62
C PHE A 713 39.29 12.32 6.64
N PRO A 714 38.96 13.14 7.66
CA PRO A 714 37.74 13.94 7.62
C PRO A 714 37.60 14.88 6.41
N THR A 715 38.68 15.15 5.67
CA THR A 715 38.68 15.97 4.46
C THR A 715 38.54 15.19 3.16
N PHE A 716 38.56 13.84 3.16
CA PHE A 716 38.51 13.15 1.87
C PHE A 716 37.12 13.28 1.23
N THR A 717 37.13 13.19 -0.08
CA THR A 717 35.97 13.01 -0.95
C THR A 717 36.31 11.87 -1.87
N ILE A 718 35.58 10.76 -1.87
CA ILE A 718 35.87 9.63 -2.72
C ILE A 718 34.69 9.28 -3.62
N ASP A 719 34.98 9.08 -4.89
CA ASP A 719 34.01 8.69 -5.88
C ASP A 719 34.37 7.30 -6.38
N VAL A 720 33.35 6.50 -6.72
CA VAL A 720 33.57 5.19 -7.36
C VAL A 720 32.89 5.20 -8.73
N PRO A 721 33.55 5.75 -9.77
CA PRO A 721 32.89 5.95 -11.06
C PRO A 721 32.72 4.64 -11.85
N LEU A 722 33.40 3.57 -11.45
CA LEU A 722 33.26 2.23 -12.03
C LEU A 722 33.18 1.19 -10.91
N TYR A 723 32.12 0.38 -10.89
CA TYR A 723 32.00 -0.79 -10.03
C TYR A 723 31.28 -1.94 -10.76
N GLU A 724 32.07 -2.93 -11.18
CA GLU A 724 31.66 -4.15 -11.89
C GLU A 724 32.10 -5.40 -11.12
N PRO A 725 31.36 -5.82 -10.07
CA PRO A 725 31.75 -6.95 -9.23
C PRO A 725 31.83 -8.27 -10.00
N LYS A 726 30.96 -8.48 -11.00
CA LYS A 726 30.98 -9.68 -11.87
C LYS A 726 32.30 -9.84 -12.64
N ASN A 727 32.91 -8.72 -13.01
CA ASN A 727 34.17 -8.68 -13.75
C ASN A 727 35.37 -8.37 -12.83
N GLY A 728 35.14 -8.30 -11.51
CA GLY A 728 36.14 -7.94 -10.52
C GLY A 728 36.79 -6.56 -10.74
N ARG A 729 36.10 -5.58 -11.32
CA ARG A 729 36.68 -4.28 -11.69
C ARG A 729 36.09 -3.13 -10.88
N MET A 730 36.95 -2.26 -10.36
CA MET A 730 36.54 -1.07 -9.62
C MET A 730 37.48 0.10 -9.88
N MET A 731 36.94 1.32 -10.00
CA MET A 731 37.72 2.55 -10.04
C MET A 731 37.33 3.42 -8.85
N ILE A 732 38.32 3.83 -8.05
CA ILE A 732 38.15 4.70 -6.88
C ILE A 732 38.91 6.00 -7.14
N VAL A 733 38.25 7.15 -7.00
CA VAL A 733 38.87 8.48 -7.03
C VAL A 733 38.80 9.02 -5.61
N VAL A 734 39.90 9.52 -5.05
CA VAL A 734 40.01 10.02 -3.67
C VAL A 734 40.61 11.42 -3.73
N GLY A 735 39.83 12.44 -3.41
CA GLY A 735 40.30 13.80 -3.13
C GLY A 735 40.48 14.00 -1.63
N GLY A 736 41.33 14.93 -1.20
CA GLY A 736 41.46 15.28 0.21
C GLY A 736 42.65 16.19 0.51
N VAL A 737 42.96 16.37 1.79
CA VAL A 737 44.12 17.13 2.29
C VAL A 737 45.04 16.23 3.10
N PHE A 738 46.35 16.42 2.94
CA PHE A 738 47.37 15.81 3.80
C PHE A 738 48.40 16.86 4.22
N GLU A 739 49.13 16.56 5.29
CA GLU A 739 50.28 17.33 5.75
C GLU A 739 51.58 16.68 5.28
N ASP A 740 52.44 17.46 4.63
CA ASP A 740 53.80 17.10 4.24
C ASP A 740 54.78 17.45 5.38
N PHE A 741 55.62 16.51 5.80
CA PHE A 741 56.59 16.67 6.89
C PHE A 741 58.04 16.55 6.41
N GLU A 742 58.92 17.38 6.98
CA GLU A 742 60.38 17.37 6.69
C GLU A 742 61.09 16.17 7.32
N SER A 743 60.68 15.77 8.52
CA SER A 743 61.24 14.66 9.28
C SER A 743 60.22 14.09 10.27
N GLU A 744 60.44 12.84 10.70
CA GLU A 744 59.55 12.07 11.57
C GLU A 744 59.43 12.66 12.99
N LEU A 745 60.39 13.47 13.44
CA LEU A 745 60.43 14.06 14.79
C LEU A 745 59.93 15.51 14.86
N SER A 746 59.66 16.17 13.73
CA SER A 746 59.30 17.59 13.69
C SER A 746 57.85 17.82 13.28
N THR A 747 56.96 18.09 14.23
CA THR A 747 55.58 18.55 13.97
C THR A 747 55.48 20.06 13.73
N ALA A 748 56.56 20.81 13.94
CA ALA A 748 56.56 22.27 13.93
C ALA A 748 56.52 22.92 12.53
N THR A 749 56.70 22.14 11.45
CA THR A 749 56.79 22.65 10.05
C THR A 749 56.07 21.75 9.05
N SER A 750 54.81 21.38 9.32
CA SER A 750 53.96 20.72 8.32
C SER A 750 53.49 21.72 7.24
N ILE A 751 53.32 21.24 6.01
CA ILE A 751 52.72 22.03 4.91
C ILE A 751 51.47 21.29 4.44
N PRO A 752 50.27 21.91 4.52
CA PRO A 752 49.07 21.27 4.02
C PRO A 752 49.05 21.29 2.49
N MET A 753 48.79 20.14 1.89
CA MET A 753 48.65 19.95 0.44
C MET A 753 47.35 19.22 0.13
N ALA A 754 46.70 19.60 -0.97
CA ALA A 754 45.53 18.88 -1.47
C ALA A 754 45.96 17.81 -2.49
N PHE A 755 45.22 16.72 -2.55
CA PHE A 755 45.46 15.67 -3.52
C PHE A 755 44.16 15.21 -4.18
N SER A 756 44.31 14.61 -5.36
CA SER A 756 43.33 13.76 -6.02
C SER A 756 44.05 12.51 -6.53
N ARG A 757 43.64 11.34 -6.06
CA ARG A 757 44.27 10.04 -6.37
C ARG A 757 43.25 9.08 -6.94
N THR A 758 43.53 8.53 -8.11
CA THR A 758 42.66 7.60 -8.83
C THR A 758 43.29 6.22 -8.87
N PHE A 759 42.56 5.22 -8.39
CA PHE A 759 42.92 3.82 -8.41
C PHE A 759 42.02 3.05 -9.38
N LEU A 760 42.62 2.30 -10.29
CA LEU A 760 41.94 1.21 -11.00
C LEU A 760 42.32 -0.10 -10.33
N ILE A 761 41.34 -0.82 -9.79
CA ILE A 761 41.50 -2.02 -8.97
C ILE A 761 40.87 -3.21 -9.66
N LEU A 762 41.56 -4.34 -9.59
CA LEU A 762 41.12 -5.65 -10.05
C LEU A 762 41.02 -6.61 -8.86
N SER A 763 39.94 -7.37 -8.77
CA SER A 763 39.82 -8.52 -7.87
C SER A 763 40.35 -9.75 -8.58
N ILE A 764 41.41 -10.35 -8.03
CA ILE A 764 42.03 -11.59 -8.53
C ILE A 764 41.95 -12.59 -7.38
N ASP A 765 41.20 -13.68 -7.57
CA ASP A 765 40.97 -14.72 -6.56
C ASP A 765 40.47 -14.18 -5.21
N GLY A 766 39.61 -13.15 -5.25
CA GLY A 766 39.08 -12.47 -4.06
C GLY A 766 40.01 -11.43 -3.43
N VAL A 767 41.23 -11.26 -3.94
CA VAL A 767 42.20 -10.28 -3.45
C VAL A 767 42.19 -9.02 -4.33
N LEU A 768 42.11 -7.84 -3.71
CA LEU A 768 42.16 -6.57 -4.42
C LEU A 768 43.60 -6.21 -4.81
N LYS A 769 43.80 -5.92 -6.09
CA LYS A 769 45.08 -5.56 -6.68
C LYS A 769 44.96 -4.30 -7.52
N ILE A 770 45.83 -3.32 -7.28
CA ILE A 770 45.85 -2.04 -8.00
C ILE A 770 46.51 -2.25 -9.36
N GLN A 771 45.82 -1.94 -10.45
CA GLN A 771 46.31 -2.00 -11.83
C GLN A 771 46.90 -0.64 -12.28
N ASN A 772 46.20 0.46 -11.99
CA ASN A 772 46.68 1.82 -12.25
C ASN A 772 46.48 2.67 -10.99
N ASP A 773 47.47 3.49 -10.66
CA ASP A 773 47.43 4.48 -9.60
C ASP A 773 47.96 5.81 -10.14
N GLN A 774 47.12 6.84 -10.09
CA GLN A 774 47.48 8.18 -10.50
C GLN A 774 47.20 9.15 -9.36
N ILE A 775 48.23 9.84 -8.88
CA ILE A 775 48.09 10.90 -7.89
C ILE A 775 48.40 12.26 -8.50
N THR A 776 47.55 13.23 -8.20
CA THR A 776 47.76 14.65 -8.54
C THR A 776 47.78 15.45 -7.25
N ILE A 777 48.83 16.25 -7.02
CA ILE A 777 48.95 17.16 -5.90
C ILE A 777 48.67 18.59 -6.37
N ASN A 778 47.83 19.29 -5.62
CA ASN A 778 47.43 20.67 -5.84
C ASN A 778 47.54 21.49 -4.55
N ALA A 779 47.42 22.80 -4.68
CA ALA A 779 47.17 23.66 -3.53
C ALA A 779 45.80 23.39 -2.90
N PRO A 780 45.69 23.33 -1.55
CA PRO A 780 44.40 23.26 -0.90
C PRO A 780 43.64 24.58 -1.02
N THR A 781 42.32 24.48 -1.15
CA THR A 781 41.41 25.65 -1.12
C THR A 781 41.24 26.17 0.31
N SER A 782 40.79 27.42 0.47
CA SER A 782 40.52 28.00 1.79
C SER A 782 39.48 27.20 2.59
N GLU A 783 38.48 26.63 1.93
CA GLU A 783 37.45 25.78 2.56
C GLU A 783 38.03 24.46 3.09
N GLN A 784 38.91 23.82 2.32
CA GLN A 784 39.63 22.62 2.73
C GLN A 784 40.55 22.87 3.94
N ILE A 785 41.26 24.01 3.94
CA ILE A 785 42.11 24.42 5.08
C ILE A 785 41.26 24.67 6.33
N ASN A 786 40.12 25.35 6.19
CA ASN A 786 39.23 25.62 7.32
C ASN A 786 38.64 24.33 7.91
N THR A 787 38.24 23.39 7.05
CA THR A 787 37.73 22.07 7.47
C THR A 787 38.78 21.28 8.24
N MET A 788 40.02 21.26 7.74
CA MET A 788 41.15 20.64 8.43
C MET A 788 41.40 21.28 9.81
N LYS A 789 41.42 22.61 9.91
CA LYS A 789 41.65 23.33 11.17
C LYS A 789 40.52 23.15 12.18
N TYR A 790 39.27 23.16 11.72
CA TYR A 790 38.10 22.93 12.57
C TYR A 790 38.19 21.55 13.23
N ASN A 791 38.49 20.51 12.46
CA ASN A 791 38.62 19.15 12.98
C ASN A 791 39.83 18.95 13.90
N GLN A 792 40.88 19.78 13.80
CA GLN A 792 42.03 19.75 14.72
C GLN A 792 41.75 20.42 16.07
N GLN A 793 40.76 21.32 16.16
CA GLN A 793 40.39 22.02 17.41
C GLN A 793 39.37 21.25 18.26
N VAL A 794 38.76 20.24 17.67
CA VAL A 794 37.74 19.43 18.33
C VAL A 794 38.45 18.26 19.04
N ASN A 795 38.32 18.21 20.36
CA ASN A 795 38.92 17.15 21.17
C ASN A 795 38.26 15.81 20.79
N GLU A 796 39.04 14.83 20.35
CA GLU A 796 38.56 13.49 19.97
C GLU A 796 37.72 12.86 21.12
N ALA A 797 38.09 13.17 22.38
CA ALA A 797 37.35 12.79 23.58
C ALA A 797 35.99 13.50 23.78
N GLU A 798 35.80 14.72 23.27
CA GLU A 798 34.52 15.45 23.30
C GLU A 798 33.59 15.01 22.17
N VAL A 799 34.12 14.63 21.00
CA VAL A 799 33.32 14.02 19.91
C VAL A 799 32.87 12.61 20.28
N ILE A 800 33.75 11.82 20.92
CA ILE A 800 33.39 10.50 21.44
C ILE A 800 32.39 10.60 22.61
N SER A 801 32.40 11.69 23.39
CA SER A 801 31.39 11.91 24.43
C SER A 801 30.04 12.38 23.88
N GLN A 802 30.03 13.16 22.79
CA GLN A 802 28.82 13.58 22.06
C GLN A 802 28.26 12.49 21.13
N CYS A 803 29.10 11.55 20.67
CA CYS A 803 28.73 10.41 19.82
C CYS A 803 28.72 9.07 20.59
N LYS A 804 28.70 9.11 21.93
CA LYS A 804 28.70 7.89 22.75
C LYS A 804 27.45 7.03 22.51
N ASP A 805 26.35 7.68 22.11
CA ASP A 805 25.06 7.07 21.76
C ASP A 805 25.00 6.55 20.30
N LEU A 806 26.12 6.58 19.57
CA LEU A 806 26.26 6.21 18.17
C LEU A 806 27.19 5.00 17.93
N LEU A 807 28.03 4.69 18.92
CA LEU A 807 28.84 3.47 18.92
C LEU A 807 28.00 2.32 19.47
N PRO A 808 28.10 1.09 18.92
CA PRO A 808 27.48 -0.07 19.52
C PRO A 808 27.89 -0.12 20.99
N THR A 809 26.91 -0.22 21.89
CA THR A 809 27.21 -0.47 23.30
C THR A 809 28.03 -1.75 23.42
N GLU A 810 28.81 -1.87 24.48
CA GLU A 810 29.64 -3.06 24.69
C GLU A 810 28.80 -4.36 24.66
N ALA A 811 27.52 -4.28 25.06
CA ALA A 811 26.56 -5.37 24.94
C ALA A 811 26.17 -5.69 23.47
N GLU A 812 25.93 -4.68 22.64
CA GLU A 812 25.60 -4.84 21.22
C GLU A 812 26.78 -5.34 20.39
N GLU A 813 27.99 -4.86 20.68
CA GLU A 813 29.21 -5.33 20.02
C GLU A 813 29.48 -6.82 20.36
N ARG A 814 29.29 -7.20 21.64
CA ARG A 814 29.37 -8.60 22.08
C ARG A 814 28.30 -9.48 21.43
N ALA A 815 27.08 -8.96 21.26
CA ALA A 815 25.99 -9.67 20.59
C ALA A 815 26.26 -9.88 19.08
N MET A 816 26.80 -8.87 18.38
CA MET A 816 27.19 -9.02 16.97
C MET A 816 28.33 -10.02 16.80
N LYS A 817 29.36 -9.96 17.64
CA LYS A 817 30.47 -10.93 17.64
C LYS A 817 29.97 -12.35 17.89
N LEU A 818 28.99 -12.53 18.79
CA LEU A 818 28.34 -13.81 19.04
C LEU A 818 27.61 -14.34 17.80
N LEU A 819 26.78 -13.51 17.15
CA LEU A 819 26.05 -13.90 15.95
C LEU A 819 26.99 -14.25 14.79
N MET A 820 28.02 -13.44 14.53
CA MET A 820 29.02 -13.74 13.49
C MET A 820 29.78 -15.03 13.78
N LEU A 821 30.14 -15.29 15.04
CA LEU A 821 30.86 -16.51 15.39
C LEU A 821 29.97 -17.74 15.24
N GLN A 822 28.69 -17.66 15.61
CA GLN A 822 27.73 -18.74 15.38
C GLN A 822 27.56 -19.06 13.89
N GLU A 823 27.47 -18.04 13.04
CA GLU A 823 27.32 -18.22 11.59
C GLU A 823 28.56 -18.89 10.96
N LEU A 824 29.76 -18.45 11.35
CA LEU A 824 31.01 -18.97 10.78
C LEU A 824 31.39 -20.35 11.30
N THR A 825 31.10 -20.64 12.56
CA THR A 825 31.50 -21.92 13.21
C THR A 825 30.38 -22.96 13.16
N GLN A 826 29.14 -22.55 12.90
CA GLN A 826 27.94 -23.39 13.02
C GLN A 826 27.77 -24.02 14.41
N CYS A 827 28.43 -23.48 15.43
CA CYS A 827 28.28 -23.90 16.81
C CYS A 827 27.06 -23.27 17.47
N ASN A 828 26.55 -23.94 18.51
CA ASN A 828 25.44 -23.43 19.28
C ASN A 828 25.83 -22.17 20.08
N LYS A 829 24.83 -21.41 20.49
CA LYS A 829 25.01 -20.11 21.16
C LYS A 829 25.84 -20.22 22.43
N GLU A 830 25.64 -21.26 23.23
CA GLU A 830 26.36 -21.46 24.49
C GLU A 830 27.85 -21.66 24.27
N TYR A 831 28.23 -22.46 23.26
CA TYR A 831 29.62 -22.72 22.94
C TYR A 831 30.32 -21.48 22.35
N CYS A 832 29.69 -20.79 21.39
CA CYS A 832 30.23 -19.54 20.84
C CYS A 832 30.39 -18.46 21.92
N HIS A 833 29.44 -18.37 22.86
CA HIS A 833 29.54 -17.43 23.97
C HIS A 833 30.70 -17.78 24.90
N LYS A 834 30.87 -19.06 25.24
CA LYS A 834 32.01 -19.52 26.05
C LYS A 834 33.34 -19.19 25.35
N LEU A 835 33.45 -19.49 24.06
CA LEU A 835 34.66 -19.24 23.28
C LEU A 835 35.02 -17.75 23.23
N LEU A 836 34.02 -16.88 23.02
CA LEU A 836 34.21 -15.43 23.08
C LEU A 836 34.58 -14.94 24.47
N SER A 837 34.00 -15.54 25.53
CA SER A 837 34.35 -15.16 26.90
C SER A 837 35.80 -15.53 27.25
N GLU A 838 36.27 -16.69 26.80
CA GLU A 838 37.64 -17.18 27.03
C GLU A 838 38.67 -16.44 26.16
N SER A 839 38.26 -15.90 25.01
CA SER A 839 39.10 -15.06 24.14
C SER A 839 39.03 -13.57 24.47
N PHE A 840 38.46 -13.18 25.62
CA PHE A 840 38.24 -11.77 25.99
C PHE A 840 37.49 -10.96 24.92
N TYR A 841 36.57 -11.61 24.20
CA TYR A 841 35.80 -11.07 23.08
C TYR A 841 36.66 -10.53 21.92
N ASP A 842 37.91 -10.99 21.83
CA ASP A 842 38.71 -10.87 20.61
C ASP A 842 38.24 -11.94 19.63
N PHE A 843 37.67 -11.47 18.52
CA PHE A 843 37.05 -12.32 17.50
C PHE A 843 38.07 -13.15 16.73
N LYS A 844 39.27 -12.62 16.48
CA LYS A 844 40.33 -13.34 15.76
C LYS A 844 40.90 -14.45 16.65
N VAL A 845 41.10 -14.16 17.93
CA VAL A 845 41.54 -15.15 18.91
C VAL A 845 40.47 -16.23 19.09
N ALA A 846 39.19 -15.87 19.15
CA ALA A 846 38.09 -16.84 19.22
C ALA A 846 38.11 -17.81 18.03
N LEU A 847 38.20 -17.31 16.80
CA LEU A 847 38.30 -18.15 15.59
C LEU A 847 39.56 -19.01 15.56
N ALA A 848 40.70 -18.49 16.01
CA ALA A 848 41.94 -19.26 16.12
C ALA A 848 41.82 -20.39 17.16
N CYS A 849 41.17 -20.14 18.29
CA CYS A 849 40.89 -21.16 19.30
C CYS A 849 39.90 -22.22 18.78
N PHE A 850 38.85 -21.80 18.05
CA PHE A 850 37.91 -22.73 17.41
C PHE A 850 38.61 -23.65 16.40
N THR A 851 39.38 -23.07 15.49
CA THR A 851 40.10 -23.84 14.45
C THR A 851 41.09 -24.82 15.07
N THR A 852 41.85 -24.39 16.08
CA THR A 852 42.77 -25.27 16.82
C THR A 852 42.03 -26.40 17.55
N ALA A 853 40.88 -26.12 18.17
CA ALA A 853 40.06 -27.13 18.84
C ALA A 853 39.38 -28.10 17.86
N MET A 854 39.02 -27.62 16.66
CA MET A 854 38.51 -28.43 15.55
C MET A 854 39.56 -29.37 15.01
N ASP A 855 40.75 -28.86 14.70
CA ASP A 855 41.86 -29.65 14.16
C ASP A 855 42.34 -30.72 15.18
N ALA A 856 42.17 -30.44 16.47
CA ALA A 856 42.49 -31.36 17.56
C ALA A 856 41.34 -32.35 17.91
N ASN A 857 40.21 -32.32 17.19
CA ASN A 857 38.99 -33.11 17.49
C ASN A 857 38.50 -32.96 18.94
N GLN A 858 38.63 -31.77 19.53
CA GLN A 858 38.24 -31.49 20.92
C GLN A 858 36.82 -30.93 21.03
N ILE A 859 36.14 -30.70 19.90
CA ILE A 859 34.75 -30.21 19.87
C ILE A 859 33.83 -31.41 19.67
N THR A 860 32.95 -31.65 20.64
CA THR A 860 31.94 -32.70 20.59
C THR A 860 30.74 -32.30 19.72
N ASP A 861 30.11 -33.27 19.05
CA ASP A 861 29.04 -33.01 18.06
C ASP A 861 27.83 -32.22 18.60
N ASP A 862 27.56 -32.30 19.91
CA ASP A 862 26.49 -31.54 20.59
C ASP A 862 26.74 -30.03 20.61
N LYS A 863 27.98 -29.60 20.36
CA LYS A 863 28.36 -28.18 20.26
C LYS A 863 28.04 -27.58 18.90
N PHE A 864 27.82 -28.39 17.88
CA PHE A 864 27.35 -27.94 16.58
C PHE A 864 25.83 -27.84 16.56
N VAL A 865 25.33 -26.84 15.85
CA VAL A 865 23.91 -26.79 15.49
C VAL A 865 23.70 -27.88 14.43
N PHE A 866 23.42 -29.10 14.89
CA PHE A 866 22.87 -30.13 14.02
C PHE A 866 21.58 -29.54 13.44
N ASN A 867 21.50 -29.45 12.11
CA ASN A 867 20.42 -28.78 11.42
C ASN A 867 19.14 -29.63 11.50
N LEU A 868 18.57 -29.68 12.70
CA LEU A 868 17.30 -30.31 13.04
C LEU A 868 16.16 -29.63 12.29
N PHE A 869 16.38 -28.42 11.73
CA PHE A 869 15.39 -27.71 10.92
C PHE A 869 15.09 -28.44 9.61
N LEU A 870 16.06 -29.13 8.99
CA LEU A 870 15.80 -29.92 7.78
C LEU A 870 15.07 -31.23 8.13
N LEU A 871 15.45 -31.89 9.23
CA LEU A 871 14.82 -33.13 9.65
C LEU A 871 13.42 -32.89 10.26
N MET A 872 13.24 -31.83 11.06
CA MET A 872 11.94 -31.40 11.57
C MET A 872 11.07 -30.79 10.49
N SER A 873 11.58 -30.06 9.50
CA SER A 873 10.73 -29.61 8.38
C SER A 873 10.25 -30.77 7.52
N ILE A 874 11.08 -31.82 7.34
CA ILE A 874 10.65 -33.06 6.68
C ILE A 874 9.65 -33.82 7.56
N PHE A 875 9.89 -33.95 8.87
CA PHE A 875 8.95 -34.60 9.79
C PHE A 875 7.65 -33.82 9.97
N GLU A 876 7.68 -32.49 10.03
CA GLU A 876 6.51 -31.61 10.10
C GLU A 876 5.76 -31.59 8.78
N ALA A 877 6.45 -31.63 7.62
CA ALA A 877 5.82 -31.81 6.32
C ALA A 877 5.13 -33.18 6.21
N ILE A 878 5.76 -34.25 6.69
CA ILE A 878 5.16 -35.59 6.73
C ILE A 878 3.99 -35.62 7.73
N GLN A 879 4.13 -34.99 8.91
CA GLN A 879 3.12 -34.98 9.96
C GLN A 879 1.91 -34.12 9.58
N THR A 880 2.11 -32.98 8.90
CA THR A 880 1.03 -32.21 8.30
C THR A 880 0.33 -32.99 7.19
N PHE A 881 1.07 -33.67 6.29
CA PHE A 881 0.42 -34.48 5.25
C PHE A 881 -0.35 -35.70 5.78
N VAL A 882 0.16 -36.38 6.82
CA VAL A 882 -0.46 -37.59 7.39
C VAL A 882 -1.70 -37.27 8.24
N TRP A 883 -1.84 -36.06 8.80
CA TRP A 883 -2.99 -35.73 9.64
C TRP A 883 -4.23 -35.22 8.87
N PHE A 884 -4.09 -34.74 7.63
CA PHE A 884 -5.20 -34.12 6.89
C PHE A 884 -6.03 -35.06 5.98
N ASP A 885 -5.59 -36.30 5.71
CA ASP A 885 -6.36 -37.20 4.84
C ASP A 885 -7.21 -38.19 5.68
N VAL A 886 -8.53 -38.17 5.64
CA VAL A 886 -9.39 -39.02 6.50
C VAL A 886 -9.51 -40.45 5.95
N ASN A 887 -9.04 -40.73 4.73
CA ASN A 887 -9.21 -42.02 4.08
C ASN A 887 -8.03 -42.99 4.34
N PHE A 888 -8.30 -44.10 5.01
CA PHE A 888 -7.29 -45.10 5.42
C PHE A 888 -6.51 -45.69 4.23
N ILE A 889 -7.16 -45.86 3.07
CA ILE A 889 -6.55 -46.44 1.87
C ILE A 889 -5.51 -45.48 1.28
N THR A 890 -5.82 -44.18 1.19
CA THR A 890 -4.89 -43.17 0.67
C THR A 890 -3.70 -42.96 1.59
N ARG A 891 -3.92 -42.93 2.92
CA ARG A 891 -2.82 -42.90 3.91
C ARG A 891 -1.90 -44.11 3.78
N ARG A 892 -2.47 -45.32 3.67
CA ARG A 892 -1.67 -46.56 3.49
C ARG A 892 -0.83 -46.48 2.22
N ASN A 893 -1.45 -46.09 1.10
CA ASN A 893 -0.78 -46.01 -0.19
C ASN A 893 0.33 -44.96 -0.19
N LEU A 894 0.10 -43.79 0.43
CA LEU A 894 1.08 -42.73 0.58
C LEU A 894 2.24 -43.13 1.50
N ILE A 895 1.95 -43.70 2.67
CA ILE A 895 2.97 -44.17 3.63
C ILE A 895 3.86 -45.21 2.97
N VAL A 896 3.29 -46.18 2.27
CA VAL A 896 4.08 -47.21 1.62
C VAL A 896 4.87 -46.67 0.42
N THR A 897 4.34 -45.67 -0.30
CA THR A 897 5.08 -45.00 -1.38
C THR A 897 6.29 -44.22 -0.84
N VAL A 898 6.13 -43.53 0.30
CA VAL A 898 7.21 -42.79 0.97
C VAL A 898 8.27 -43.76 1.53
N ILE A 899 7.85 -44.83 2.21
CA ILE A 899 8.77 -45.86 2.74
C ILE A 899 9.51 -46.55 1.59
N SER A 900 8.81 -46.89 0.51
CA SER A 900 9.41 -47.50 -0.68
C SER A 900 10.45 -46.57 -1.32
N SER A 901 10.13 -45.28 -1.48
CA SER A 901 11.07 -44.30 -2.04
C SER A 901 12.29 -44.12 -1.13
N PHE A 902 12.09 -44.06 0.18
CA PHE A 902 13.19 -43.95 1.14
C PHE A 902 14.13 -45.16 1.07
N ILE A 903 13.57 -46.38 1.02
CA ILE A 903 14.34 -47.63 0.88
C ILE A 903 15.13 -47.64 -0.44
N PHE A 904 14.53 -47.18 -1.54
CA PHE A 904 15.20 -47.11 -2.84
C PHE A 904 16.39 -46.13 -2.82
N PHE A 905 16.20 -44.92 -2.28
CA PHE A 905 17.27 -43.91 -2.25
C PHE A 905 18.36 -44.22 -1.22
N THR A 906 18.02 -44.81 -0.07
CA THR A 906 19.03 -45.27 0.90
C THR A 906 19.88 -46.40 0.34
N ALA A 907 19.29 -47.34 -0.41
CA ALA A 907 20.05 -48.37 -1.11
C ALA A 907 21.04 -47.77 -2.12
N TRP A 908 20.66 -46.68 -2.79
CA TRP A 908 21.52 -45.93 -3.70
C TRP A 908 22.67 -45.20 -2.99
N TRP A 909 22.38 -44.57 -1.84
CA TRP A 909 23.39 -43.92 -1.00
C TRP A 909 24.40 -44.92 -0.40
N ILE A 910 23.95 -46.12 -0.03
CA ILE A 910 24.83 -47.19 0.46
C ILE A 910 25.79 -47.64 -0.66
N ILE A 911 25.35 -47.76 -1.91
CA ILE A 911 26.23 -48.06 -3.05
C ILE A 911 27.29 -46.96 -3.19
N MET A 912 26.87 -45.69 -3.19
CA MET A 912 27.78 -44.55 -3.34
C MET A 912 28.81 -44.52 -2.23
N ALA A 913 28.40 -44.70 -0.96
CA ALA A 913 29.29 -44.73 0.19
C ALA A 913 30.28 -45.92 0.16
N VAL A 914 29.82 -47.12 -0.20
CA VAL A 914 30.69 -48.31 -0.30
C VAL A 914 31.63 -48.22 -1.51
N SER A 915 31.20 -47.60 -2.62
CA SER A 915 32.06 -47.37 -3.79
C SER A 915 33.21 -46.39 -3.51
N PHE A 916 33.06 -45.54 -2.49
CA PHE A 916 34.06 -44.53 -2.10
C PHE A 916 35.09 -45.07 -1.08
N CYS A 917 34.76 -46.15 -0.35
CA CYS A 917 35.63 -46.79 0.65
C CYS A 917 36.05 -48.19 0.16
N SER A 918 37.27 -48.30 -0.36
CA SER A 918 37.81 -49.45 -1.13
C SER A 918 37.87 -50.84 -0.45
N VAL A 919 37.92 -51.89 -1.29
CA VAL A 919 38.35 -53.31 -1.09
C VAL A 919 37.38 -54.30 -0.43
N ILE A 920 36.07 -54.18 -0.66
CA ILE A 920 35.15 -55.32 -0.49
C ILE A 920 34.50 -55.58 -1.84
N THR A 921 34.48 -56.84 -2.28
CA THR A 921 33.84 -57.22 -3.55
C THR A 921 32.42 -56.65 -3.57
N PRO A 922 32.07 -55.87 -4.61
CA PRO A 922 30.82 -55.09 -4.62
C PRO A 922 29.56 -55.96 -4.60
N THR A 923 29.71 -57.28 -4.73
CA THR A 923 28.66 -58.30 -4.73
C THR A 923 27.71 -58.18 -3.54
N LEU A 924 28.18 -58.06 -2.30
CA LEU A 924 27.27 -58.02 -1.14
C LEU A 924 26.40 -56.75 -1.13
N SER A 925 27.00 -55.60 -1.43
CA SER A 925 26.27 -54.32 -1.52
C SER A 925 25.30 -54.32 -2.69
N PHE A 926 25.71 -54.82 -3.87
CA PHE A 926 24.80 -55.00 -5.01
C PHE A 926 23.63 -55.94 -4.69
N HIS A 927 23.86 -57.01 -3.92
CA HIS A 927 22.79 -57.90 -3.46
C HIS A 927 21.85 -57.20 -2.48
N PHE A 928 22.36 -56.45 -1.51
CA PHE A 928 21.53 -55.67 -0.58
C PHE A 928 20.71 -54.61 -1.32
N THR A 929 21.30 -53.90 -2.28
CA THR A 929 20.58 -52.93 -3.10
C THR A 929 19.55 -53.63 -3.98
N GLY A 930 19.90 -54.77 -4.59
CA GLY A 930 18.95 -55.57 -5.36
C GLY A 930 17.75 -56.00 -4.51
N ILE A 931 17.97 -56.46 -3.28
CA ILE A 931 16.91 -56.83 -2.34
C ILE A 931 16.04 -55.62 -1.98
N LEU A 932 16.65 -54.50 -1.57
CA LEU A 932 15.93 -53.29 -1.16
C LEU A 932 15.16 -52.65 -2.31
N SER A 933 15.74 -52.58 -3.51
CA SER A 933 15.06 -52.11 -4.72
C SER A 933 13.93 -53.04 -5.15
N THR A 934 14.08 -54.36 -5.00
CA THR A 934 13.02 -55.33 -5.31
C THR A 934 11.87 -55.23 -4.31
N ILE A 935 12.16 -55.07 -3.01
CA ILE A 935 11.16 -54.85 -1.96
C ILE A 935 10.42 -53.53 -2.21
N SER A 936 11.14 -52.46 -2.54
CA SER A 936 10.57 -51.16 -2.90
C SER A 936 9.63 -51.28 -4.12
N PHE A 937 10.04 -51.99 -5.17
CA PHE A 937 9.24 -52.21 -6.37
C PHE A 937 7.99 -53.05 -6.08
N LEU A 938 8.11 -54.12 -5.28
CA LEU A 938 6.97 -54.95 -4.85
C LEU A 938 5.98 -54.15 -3.99
N MET A 939 6.48 -53.28 -3.11
CA MET A 939 5.63 -52.42 -2.27
C MET A 939 4.82 -51.41 -3.07
N VAL A 940 5.37 -50.88 -4.17
CA VAL A 940 4.64 -49.98 -5.08
C VAL A 940 3.63 -50.75 -5.92
N ASN A 941 4.00 -51.92 -6.46
CA ASN A 941 3.10 -52.75 -7.26
C ASN A 941 2.00 -53.44 -6.47
N ALA A 942 2.19 -53.73 -5.18
CA ALA A 942 1.14 -54.29 -4.32
C ALA A 942 0.06 -53.27 -3.93
N ILE A 943 0.28 -52.00 -4.27
CA ILE A 943 -0.54 -50.86 -3.91
C ILE A 943 -1.21 -50.19 -5.11
N SER A 944 -0.55 -50.28 -6.28
CA SER A 944 -1.24 -50.23 -7.57
C SER A 944 -2.22 -51.40 -7.71
#